data_AF-A0A7X4EJW3-F1
#
_entry.id   AF-A0A7X4EJW3-F1
#
_cell.length_a   1.000
_cell.length_b   1.000
_cell.length_c   1.000
_cell.angle_alpha   90.00
_cell.angle_beta   90.00
_cell.angle_gamma   90.00
#
_symmetry.space_group_name_H-M   'P 1'
#
loop_
_entity.id
_entity.type
_entity.pdbx_description
1 polymer ?
#
loop_
_entity_poly.entity_id
_entity_poly.type
_entity_poly.pdbx_seq_one_letter_code
_entity_poly.pdbx_strand_id
1 'polypeptide(L)'
;MASRSRTRSALPRVGVPVAIFAAFAAIVLTSCGGDQTGPDPDSPAALVIHSGDGQTARTGMEAGEPVRVRVTARSGTGVSGVTVSFDVTVGGGSVPSSTAVTDANGIASPGRWTMGAPGPQELRASVAGIDPVVFHATALGIPAEIAAVAGADQEALVATAVPVAPEVLVTDGSGVPLSDIPVIFTTDPGATVASTEVRTNAQGRASPGAWTLGGATGVYQLFARVEGDGIKGNPVRFEAVALPGPAARLVAVAGDGQESETTLPVAVAPRVRVEDAHGNPAAGVNVAFSASADSEVIPTVVTTDAAGIAAVDTWVLGTTAGTTYRLTASVTDAGSTADPVVFSATATEAVYDIEIVHVTTSLLTESQRQAFERAERFWERAITGNLDWSTVRKPALEDCLEKNDIAEEIAGDRVVDDLLIYVQIKEIDGPAGVFGGAGPCQIRADNSLPVVGVMFFDAGDMDGLETNGHLEGTILHEMAHVIGFGTLWDHLGLLENPASGFGGQDTRFTGDSAVAAWGRIQGDAYPDDDLVPVQHQGGEGVWNGHWRELVFRSELMTPFPDRGLNPLSVLSLASMVDVGYEGVDFGAADEYVLPPPVYADVDAPRAAARDGAVDLGDHILRTPIAVVDRDGNVVRVIPPPAR
;
A
#
# COMPACT_ATOMS: atom_id res chain seq x y z
N MET A 1 68.44 10.94 27.25
CA MET A 1 68.67 10.80 28.70
C MET A 1 68.19 9.40 29.08
N ALA A 2 69.07 8.49 29.53
CA ALA A 2 69.55 8.35 30.92
C ALA A 2 68.41 7.92 31.89
N SER A 3 68.56 6.95 32.79
CA SER A 3 69.80 6.36 33.33
C SER A 3 69.68 4.87 33.68
N ARG A 4 70.81 4.16 33.61
CA ARG A 4 71.02 2.86 34.29
C ARG A 4 71.32 3.11 35.77
N SER A 5 71.08 2.11 36.62
CA SER A 5 71.85 1.95 37.86
C SER A 5 72.03 0.46 38.19
N ARG A 6 73.30 0.02 38.25
CA ARG A 6 73.72 -1.26 38.85
C ARG A 6 74.51 -0.92 40.10
N THR A 7 74.34 -1.69 41.18
CA THR A 7 75.33 -1.77 42.25
C THR A 7 76.18 -3.04 42.11
N ARG A 8 77.46 -2.92 42.44
CA ARG A 8 78.49 -3.98 42.37
C ARG A 8 78.98 -4.31 43.77
N SER A 9 79.41 -5.55 44.00
CA SER A 9 80.52 -5.90 44.90
C SER A 9 81.00 -7.33 44.57
N ALA A 10 82.12 -7.81 45.11
CA ALA A 10 83.46 -7.49 44.61
C ALA A 10 84.33 -8.78 44.63
N LEU A 11 85.36 -8.85 43.78
CA LEU A 11 86.35 -9.95 43.75
C LEU A 11 87.46 -9.73 44.80
N PRO A 12 88.27 -10.76 45.11
CA PRO A 12 89.62 -10.71 44.55
C PRO A 12 90.13 -12.03 43.92
N ARG A 13 91.25 -11.92 43.20
CA ARG A 13 91.97 -12.98 42.46
C ARG A 13 93.06 -13.64 43.30
N VAL A 14 93.38 -14.91 43.00
CA VAL A 14 94.71 -15.59 42.88
C VAL A 14 94.40 -17.09 42.62
N GLY A 15 95.13 -17.88 41.82
CA GLY A 15 96.29 -17.66 40.94
C GLY A 15 96.67 -18.99 40.24
N VAL A 16 97.65 -18.98 39.31
CA VAL A 16 98.15 -20.17 38.59
C VAL A 16 99.68 -20.05 38.46
N PRO A 17 100.48 -21.10 38.82
CA PRO A 17 101.23 -21.83 37.78
C PRO A 17 101.60 -23.32 38.05
N VAL A 18 101.56 -24.10 36.95
CA VAL A 18 102.58 -25.07 36.45
C VAL A 18 102.95 -26.35 37.24
N ALA A 19 102.98 -27.44 36.46
CA ALA A 19 103.29 -28.85 36.74
C ALA A 19 104.67 -29.23 37.32
N ILE A 20 104.74 -30.42 37.93
CA ILE A 20 105.94 -31.29 38.01
C ILE A 20 105.56 -32.77 37.73
N PHE A 21 106.49 -33.49 37.09
CA PHE A 21 106.47 -34.92 36.72
C PHE A 21 106.72 -35.89 37.89
N ALA A 22 106.08 -37.07 37.85
CA ALA A 22 106.67 -38.42 38.10
C ALA A 22 105.55 -39.48 38.17
N ALA A 23 105.68 -40.76 37.84
CA ALA A 23 106.52 -41.59 36.97
C ALA A 23 106.37 -43.04 37.49
N PHE A 24 106.00 -43.99 36.62
CA PHE A 24 106.13 -45.46 36.78
C PHE A 24 105.56 -46.17 38.02
N ALA A 25 104.58 -47.05 37.77
CA ALA A 25 104.85 -48.50 37.80
C ALA A 25 103.77 -49.25 36.99
N ALA A 26 104.18 -50.06 36.02
CA ALA A 26 103.28 -51.01 35.35
C ALA A 26 103.39 -52.38 36.04
N ILE A 27 102.26 -52.95 36.43
CA ILE A 27 102.15 -54.38 36.75
C ILE A 27 100.97 -54.91 35.94
N VAL A 28 101.28 -55.73 34.93
CA VAL A 28 100.31 -56.59 34.27
C VAL A 28 100.32 -57.90 35.03
N LEU A 29 99.17 -58.33 35.56
CA LEU A 29 98.89 -59.73 35.80
C LEU A 29 97.38 -59.99 35.71
N THR A 30 97.08 -61.06 34.99
CA THR A 30 95.78 -61.54 34.52
C THR A 30 94.75 -61.89 35.59
N SER A 31 93.48 -61.63 35.26
CA SER A 31 92.31 -62.50 35.45
C SER A 31 92.09 -63.20 36.81
N CYS A 32 90.94 -62.89 37.43
CA CYS A 32 90.02 -63.90 37.94
C CYS A 32 88.60 -63.34 37.92
N GLY A 33 87.67 -64.05 37.27
CA GLY A 33 86.25 -63.75 37.36
C GLY A 33 85.68 -64.14 38.72
N GLY A 34 84.77 -63.33 39.26
CA GLY A 34 83.96 -63.67 40.42
C GLY A 34 82.54 -63.22 40.17
N ASP A 35 81.61 -64.18 40.07
CA ASP A 35 80.19 -63.91 39.84
C ASP A 35 79.62 -63.05 40.97
N GLN A 36 79.25 -61.80 40.63
CA GLN A 36 78.24 -61.08 41.40
C GLN A 36 76.88 -61.67 41.00
N THR A 37 76.39 -62.65 41.78
CA THR A 37 75.06 -63.26 41.58
C THR A 37 73.89 -62.38 42.05
N GLY A 38 74.16 -61.10 42.35
CA GLY A 38 73.14 -60.07 42.47
C GLY A 38 72.86 -59.42 41.10
N PRO A 39 71.60 -59.09 40.76
CA PRO A 39 71.31 -58.36 39.53
C PRO A 39 72.02 -57.00 39.52
N ASP A 40 72.57 -56.66 38.36
CA ASP A 40 73.41 -55.47 38.10
C ASP A 40 72.78 -54.18 38.70
N PRO A 41 73.52 -53.42 39.54
CA PRO A 41 73.00 -52.22 40.19
C PRO A 41 72.60 -51.11 39.20
N ASP A 42 73.12 -51.13 37.97
CA ASP A 42 72.77 -50.19 36.88
C ASP A 42 71.74 -50.78 35.89
N SER A 43 71.20 -51.98 36.16
CA SER A 43 70.10 -52.52 35.36
C SER A 43 68.78 -51.75 35.57
N PRO A 44 67.93 -51.65 34.53
CA PRO A 44 66.59 -51.05 34.62
C PRO A 44 65.76 -51.68 35.76
N ALA A 45 65.26 -50.85 36.67
CA ALA A 45 64.61 -51.31 37.90
C ALA A 45 63.27 -50.63 38.21
N ALA A 46 63.07 -49.38 37.77
CA ALA A 46 61.80 -48.68 37.93
C ALA A 46 61.48 -47.82 36.70
N LEU A 47 60.20 -47.69 36.41
CA LEU A 47 59.63 -46.83 35.38
C LEU A 47 58.74 -45.81 36.08
N VAL A 48 58.94 -44.52 35.83
CA VAL A 48 58.14 -43.44 36.42
C VAL A 48 57.68 -42.44 35.38
N ILE A 49 56.50 -41.84 35.61
CA ILE A 49 56.03 -40.68 34.85
C ILE A 49 57.00 -39.51 35.08
N HIS A 50 57.38 -38.82 34.00
CA HIS A 50 58.25 -37.65 34.05
C HIS A 50 57.50 -36.37 33.66
N SER A 51 56.68 -36.39 32.61
CA SER A 51 55.84 -35.27 32.17
C SER A 51 54.68 -35.73 31.29
N GLY A 52 53.65 -34.91 31.11
CA GLY A 52 52.54 -35.18 30.20
C GLY A 52 51.41 -36.09 30.73
N ASP A 53 51.24 -36.17 32.05
CA ASP A 53 50.09 -36.83 32.71
C ASP A 53 49.01 -35.82 33.12
N GLY A 54 47.76 -36.26 33.28
CA GLY A 54 46.62 -35.43 33.66
C GLY A 54 46.17 -34.40 32.61
N GLN A 55 46.46 -34.64 31.33
CA GLN A 55 46.27 -33.66 30.26
C GLN A 55 44.84 -33.57 29.75
N THR A 56 44.48 -32.44 29.12
CA THR A 56 43.23 -32.28 28.38
C THR A 56 43.50 -31.70 26.98
N ALA A 57 42.76 -32.19 25.99
CA ALA A 57 42.72 -31.64 24.63
C ALA A 57 41.43 -32.11 23.93
N ARG A 58 41.02 -31.46 22.84
CA ARG A 58 39.85 -31.89 22.05
C ARG A 58 40.16 -33.13 21.22
N THR A 59 39.13 -33.94 20.95
CA THR A 59 39.18 -35.10 20.04
C THR A 59 39.91 -34.75 18.74
N GLY A 60 40.91 -35.54 18.35
CA GLY A 60 41.74 -35.32 17.17
C GLY A 60 42.89 -34.31 17.33
N MET A 61 43.01 -33.62 18.47
CA MET A 61 44.07 -32.65 18.75
C MET A 61 45.19 -33.22 19.63
N GLU A 62 46.41 -32.73 19.45
CA GLU A 62 47.55 -33.04 20.32
C GLU A 62 47.43 -32.39 21.71
N ALA A 63 47.88 -33.11 22.73
CA ALA A 63 47.99 -32.64 24.11
C ALA A 63 49.07 -31.56 24.27
N GLY A 64 48.87 -30.68 25.27
CA GLY A 64 49.70 -29.50 25.54
C GLY A 64 51.16 -29.77 25.90
N GLU A 65 51.48 -30.96 26.42
CA GLU A 65 52.83 -31.43 26.76
C GLU A 65 53.13 -32.82 26.14
N PRO A 66 54.36 -33.07 25.64
CA PRO A 66 54.75 -34.42 25.24
C PRO A 66 54.81 -35.38 26.43
N VAL A 67 54.35 -36.61 26.21
CA VAL A 67 54.44 -37.71 27.17
C VAL A 67 55.91 -38.05 27.40
N ARG A 68 56.34 -38.16 28.66
CA ARG A 68 57.70 -38.61 29.01
C ARG A 68 57.68 -39.53 30.21
N VAL A 69 58.45 -40.60 30.12
CA VAL A 69 58.81 -41.47 31.26
C VAL A 69 60.29 -41.39 31.55
N ARG A 70 60.66 -41.78 32.76
CA ARG A 70 62.04 -42.03 33.15
C ARG A 70 62.21 -43.49 33.57
N VAL A 71 63.21 -44.17 32.99
CA VAL A 71 63.69 -45.46 33.48
C VAL A 71 64.87 -45.21 34.41
N THR A 72 64.81 -45.74 35.62
CA THR A 72 65.89 -45.66 36.61
C THR A 72 66.37 -47.03 37.06
N ALA A 73 67.66 -47.08 37.42
CA ALA A 73 68.26 -48.24 38.05
C ALA A 73 67.99 -48.25 39.57
N ARG A 74 68.39 -49.32 40.27
CA ARG A 74 68.25 -49.42 41.74
C ARG A 74 69.04 -48.35 42.48
N SER A 75 70.11 -47.84 41.87
CA SER A 75 70.93 -46.72 42.34
C SER A 75 70.23 -45.35 42.19
N GLY A 76 69.09 -45.27 41.51
CA GLY A 76 68.38 -44.02 41.20
C GLY A 76 68.94 -43.24 40.00
N THR A 77 69.99 -43.75 39.35
CA THR A 77 70.52 -43.21 38.08
C THR A 77 69.53 -43.47 36.93
N GLY A 78 69.56 -42.62 35.91
CA GLY A 78 68.78 -42.85 34.69
C GLY A 78 69.48 -43.84 33.78
N VAL A 79 68.74 -44.82 33.24
CA VAL A 79 69.33 -45.88 32.40
C VAL A 79 69.08 -45.57 30.92
N SER A 80 70.15 -45.38 30.15
CA SER A 80 70.08 -45.12 28.71
C SER A 80 70.00 -46.41 27.88
N GLY A 81 69.47 -46.31 26.66
CA GLY A 81 69.38 -47.44 25.72
C GLY A 81 68.23 -48.42 25.98
N VAL A 82 67.33 -48.12 26.91
CA VAL A 82 66.16 -48.94 27.23
C VAL A 82 65.02 -48.60 26.28
N THR A 83 64.52 -49.59 25.54
CA THR A 83 63.29 -49.45 24.76
C THR A 83 62.08 -49.49 25.69
N VAL A 84 61.29 -48.42 25.66
CA VAL A 84 59.96 -48.34 26.29
C VAL A 84 58.89 -48.49 25.21
N SER A 85 57.89 -49.34 25.44
CA SER A 85 56.69 -49.45 24.61
C SER A 85 55.56 -48.58 25.16
N PHE A 86 54.78 -47.97 24.27
CA PHE A 86 53.66 -47.08 24.57
C PHE A 86 52.40 -47.54 23.84
N ASP A 87 51.41 -47.96 24.61
CA ASP A 87 50.16 -48.56 24.12
C ASP A 87 48.96 -47.75 24.64
N VAL A 88 48.11 -47.25 23.75
CA VAL A 88 46.85 -46.58 24.16
C VAL A 88 45.85 -47.66 24.57
N THR A 89 45.44 -47.64 25.85
CA THR A 89 44.58 -48.67 26.45
C THR A 89 43.11 -48.26 26.54
N VAL A 90 42.83 -46.96 26.65
CA VAL A 90 41.46 -46.42 26.72
C VAL A 90 41.34 -45.17 25.84
N GLY A 91 40.17 -44.97 25.24
CA GLY A 91 39.81 -43.74 24.55
C GLY A 91 40.26 -43.63 23.08
N GLY A 92 41.19 -44.49 22.63
CA GLY A 92 41.50 -44.67 21.20
C GLY A 92 42.30 -43.55 20.54
N GLY A 93 43.00 -42.71 21.31
CA GLY A 93 43.98 -41.75 20.79
C GLY A 93 45.21 -42.42 20.16
N SER A 94 46.20 -41.61 19.77
CA SER A 94 47.44 -42.08 19.14
C SER A 94 48.67 -41.27 19.54
N VAL A 95 49.85 -41.89 19.47
CA VAL A 95 51.15 -41.25 19.66
C VAL A 95 52.02 -41.41 18.40
N PRO A 96 52.89 -40.45 18.06
CA PRO A 96 53.76 -40.51 16.88
C PRO A 96 54.66 -41.75 16.79
N SER A 97 54.97 -42.41 17.91
CA SER A 97 55.74 -43.67 17.93
C SER A 97 55.32 -44.55 19.10
N SER A 98 54.97 -45.81 18.84
CA SER A 98 54.62 -46.80 19.87
C SER A 98 55.82 -47.34 20.66
N THR A 99 57.04 -46.93 20.32
CA THR A 99 58.25 -47.20 21.11
C THR A 99 59.17 -45.99 21.12
N ALA A 100 59.94 -45.82 22.20
CA ALA A 100 61.04 -44.87 22.26
C ALA A 100 62.19 -45.41 23.13
N VAL A 101 63.43 -45.02 22.82
CA VAL A 101 64.63 -45.44 23.54
C VAL A 101 65.06 -44.34 24.53
N THR A 102 65.49 -44.72 25.73
CA THR A 102 65.90 -43.76 26.77
C THR A 102 67.23 -43.05 26.47
N ASP A 103 67.24 -41.73 26.66
CA ASP A 103 68.43 -40.88 26.55
C ASP A 103 69.44 -41.09 27.71
N ALA A 104 70.52 -40.32 27.72
CA ALA A 104 71.55 -40.36 28.77
C ALA A 104 71.05 -40.01 30.20
N ASN A 105 69.85 -39.42 30.33
CA ASN A 105 69.20 -39.11 31.60
C ASN A 105 68.17 -40.18 32.01
N GLY A 106 67.97 -41.21 31.18
CA GLY A 106 66.96 -42.24 31.33
C GLY A 106 65.58 -41.87 30.77
N ILE A 107 65.45 -40.81 29.97
CA ILE A 107 64.17 -40.27 29.50
C ILE A 107 63.79 -40.85 28.13
N ALA A 108 62.58 -41.39 28.01
CA ALA A 108 61.96 -41.79 26.74
C ALA A 108 60.64 -41.02 26.52
N SER A 109 60.30 -40.75 25.26
CA SER A 109 59.10 -40.00 24.86
C SER A 109 58.58 -40.49 23.51
N PRO A 110 57.28 -40.84 23.40
CA PRO A 110 56.66 -41.22 22.13
C PRO A 110 56.21 -39.98 21.31
N GLY A 111 56.40 -38.77 21.84
CA GLY A 111 55.93 -37.52 21.26
C GLY A 111 54.75 -36.91 22.04
N ARG A 112 53.95 -36.09 21.36
CA ARG A 112 52.68 -35.56 21.88
C ARG A 112 51.58 -36.60 21.67
N TRP A 113 50.61 -36.62 22.57
CA TRP A 113 49.49 -37.57 22.49
C TRP A 113 48.31 -36.91 21.79
N THR A 114 47.86 -37.46 20.67
CA THR A 114 46.64 -37.05 19.97
C THR A 114 45.44 -37.73 20.63
N MET A 115 44.47 -36.94 21.07
CA MET A 115 43.29 -37.45 21.77
C MET A 115 42.35 -38.21 20.85
N GLY A 116 41.82 -39.34 21.34
CA GLY A 116 40.80 -40.13 20.64
C GLY A 116 39.38 -39.63 20.92
N ALA A 117 38.43 -40.56 21.06
CA ALA A 117 37.03 -40.27 21.32
C ALA A 117 36.81 -39.51 22.65
N PRO A 118 35.75 -38.68 22.78
CA PRO A 118 35.48 -37.91 24.00
C PRO A 118 35.40 -38.77 25.26
N GLY A 119 35.91 -38.25 26.37
CA GLY A 119 35.96 -38.93 27.67
C GLY A 119 37.38 -39.30 28.13
N PRO A 120 37.51 -40.23 29.11
CA PRO A 120 38.80 -40.67 29.62
C PRO A 120 39.68 -41.32 28.55
N GLN A 121 40.98 -41.07 28.65
CA GLN A 121 42.03 -41.60 27.79
C GLN A 121 43.11 -42.20 28.67
N GLU A 122 43.64 -43.36 28.28
CA GLU A 122 44.77 -43.99 28.99
C GLU A 122 45.87 -44.41 28.00
N LEU A 123 47.11 -44.11 28.36
CA LEU A 123 48.32 -44.52 27.63
C LEU A 123 49.25 -45.24 28.59
N ARG A 124 49.46 -46.54 28.37
CA ARG A 124 50.34 -47.39 29.18
C ARG A 124 51.76 -47.36 28.61
N ALA A 125 52.72 -46.97 29.43
CA ALA A 125 54.14 -47.14 29.15
C ALA A 125 54.67 -48.40 29.84
N SER A 126 55.46 -49.22 29.14
CA SER A 126 55.97 -50.48 29.68
C SER A 126 57.42 -50.78 29.26
N VAL A 127 58.14 -51.47 30.15
CA VAL A 127 59.48 -52.03 29.94
C VAL A 127 59.43 -53.48 30.43
N ALA A 128 60.04 -54.40 29.69
CA ALA A 128 60.01 -55.82 30.05
C ALA A 128 60.65 -56.06 31.43
N GLY A 129 59.90 -56.67 32.35
CA GLY A 129 60.36 -56.97 33.71
C GLY A 129 60.23 -55.84 34.73
N ILE A 130 59.62 -54.70 34.36
CA ILE A 130 59.33 -53.57 35.26
C ILE A 130 57.82 -53.31 35.26
N ASP A 131 57.26 -52.92 36.40
CA ASP A 131 55.87 -52.50 36.49
C ASP A 131 55.58 -51.31 35.56
N PRO A 132 54.46 -51.33 34.80
CA PRO A 132 54.10 -50.27 33.87
C PRO A 132 53.60 -49.02 34.60
N VAL A 133 53.65 -47.88 33.91
CA VAL A 133 52.93 -46.66 34.34
C VAL A 133 51.84 -46.32 33.34
N VAL A 134 50.75 -45.71 33.81
CA VAL A 134 49.61 -45.30 32.98
C VAL A 134 49.45 -43.79 33.08
N PHE A 135 49.52 -43.12 31.93
CA PHE A 135 49.16 -41.72 31.78
C PHE A 135 47.66 -41.62 31.58
N HIS A 136 47.03 -40.67 32.28
CA HIS A 136 45.61 -40.36 32.18
C HIS A 136 45.44 -39.03 31.47
N ALA A 137 44.46 -38.93 30.59
CA ALA A 137 44.03 -37.67 29.99
C ALA A 137 42.51 -37.67 29.79
N THR A 138 41.95 -36.49 29.49
CA THR A 138 40.54 -36.34 29.12
C THR A 138 40.46 -35.72 27.73
N ALA A 139 39.91 -36.49 26.79
CA ALA A 139 39.51 -35.99 25.49
C ALA A 139 38.20 -35.18 25.63
N LEU A 140 38.23 -33.92 25.23
CA LEU A 140 37.04 -33.08 25.14
C LEU A 140 36.34 -33.30 23.80
N GLY A 141 35.01 -33.18 23.79
CA GLY A 141 34.22 -33.18 22.55
C GLY A 141 34.57 -31.99 21.64
N ILE A 142 34.35 -32.18 20.34
CA ILE A 142 34.36 -31.11 19.34
C ILE A 142 32.91 -30.72 19.00
N PRO A 143 32.62 -29.45 18.69
CA PRO A 143 31.30 -29.03 18.25
C PRO A 143 30.84 -29.84 17.05
N ALA A 144 29.60 -30.35 17.10
CA ALA A 144 28.96 -31.05 15.99
C ALA A 144 27.54 -30.53 15.72
N GLU A 145 26.89 -29.93 16.71
CA GLU A 145 25.61 -29.23 16.55
C GLU A 145 25.58 -27.94 17.38
N ILE A 146 24.94 -26.92 16.81
CA ILE A 146 24.56 -25.69 17.50
C ILE A 146 23.09 -25.39 17.18
N ALA A 147 22.30 -25.05 18.20
CA ALA A 147 20.87 -24.78 18.07
C ALA A 147 20.43 -23.59 18.93
N ALA A 148 19.39 -22.87 18.47
CA ALA A 148 18.71 -21.86 19.28
C ALA A 148 17.99 -22.51 20.47
N VAL A 149 18.01 -21.86 21.63
CA VAL A 149 17.30 -22.30 22.84
C VAL A 149 16.45 -21.20 23.51
N ALA A 150 16.66 -19.92 23.16
CA ALA A 150 15.79 -18.80 23.53
C ALA A 150 15.97 -17.62 22.57
N GLY A 151 14.98 -16.72 22.50
CA GLY A 151 15.08 -15.42 21.83
C GLY A 151 14.96 -15.42 20.30
N ALA A 152 14.35 -16.45 19.70
CA ALA A 152 13.95 -16.45 18.29
C ALA A 152 12.57 -15.80 18.09
N ASP A 153 12.33 -15.32 16.88
CA ASP A 153 11.03 -14.88 16.33
C ASP A 153 10.30 -13.86 17.23
N GLN A 154 10.99 -12.75 17.52
CA GLN A 154 10.54 -11.70 18.44
C GLN A 154 10.09 -10.42 17.74
N GLU A 155 9.41 -9.56 18.48
CA GLU A 155 9.11 -8.18 18.06
C GLU A 155 9.60 -7.20 19.12
N ALA A 156 10.08 -6.04 18.68
CA ALA A 156 10.45 -4.92 19.54
C ALA A 156 10.30 -3.59 18.79
N LEU A 157 10.27 -2.47 19.51
CA LEU A 157 10.30 -1.15 18.86
C LEU A 157 11.69 -0.87 18.26
N VAL A 158 11.74 -0.08 17.20
CA VAL A 158 13.02 0.42 16.64
C VAL A 158 13.91 1.04 17.72
N ALA A 159 15.22 0.81 17.60
CA ALA A 159 16.24 1.22 18.56
C ALA A 159 16.05 0.69 20.01
N THR A 160 15.21 -0.33 20.23
CA THR A 160 15.05 -0.99 21.54
C THR A 160 15.54 -2.44 21.54
N ALA A 161 15.74 -2.98 22.74
CA ALA A 161 16.16 -4.37 22.93
C ALA A 161 14.97 -5.33 22.80
N VAL A 162 15.21 -6.49 22.18
CA VAL A 162 14.23 -7.57 22.15
C VAL A 162 13.90 -8.07 23.57
N PRO A 163 12.65 -8.50 23.86
CA PRO A 163 12.25 -8.89 25.21
C PRO A 163 13.06 -10.03 25.84
N VAL A 164 13.55 -10.98 25.03
CA VAL A 164 14.32 -12.15 25.44
C VAL A 164 15.68 -12.15 24.72
N ALA A 165 16.77 -12.10 25.48
CA ALA A 165 18.11 -12.22 24.91
C ALA A 165 18.27 -13.56 24.14
N PRO A 166 18.76 -13.54 22.88
CA PRO A 166 19.07 -14.76 22.13
C PRO A 166 20.02 -15.67 22.89
N GLU A 167 19.79 -16.98 22.85
CA GLU A 167 20.69 -17.97 23.45
C GLU A 167 20.81 -19.20 22.55
N VAL A 168 22.03 -19.74 22.44
CA VAL A 168 22.34 -20.99 21.73
C VAL A 168 22.86 -22.06 22.70
N LEU A 169 22.67 -23.31 22.32
CA LEU A 169 23.29 -24.50 22.91
C LEU A 169 24.25 -25.12 21.89
N VAL A 170 25.48 -25.44 22.30
CA VAL A 170 26.48 -26.17 21.50
C VAL A 170 26.71 -27.56 22.09
N THR A 171 26.63 -28.59 21.26
CA THR A 171 26.86 -30.00 21.65
C THR A 171 27.85 -30.71 20.73
N ASP A 172 28.44 -31.80 21.22
CA ASP A 172 29.16 -32.76 20.37
C ASP A 172 28.21 -33.72 19.63
N GLY A 173 28.80 -34.63 18.85
CA GLY A 173 28.05 -35.60 18.03
C GLY A 173 27.29 -36.67 18.82
N SER A 174 27.41 -36.68 20.15
CA SER A 174 26.62 -37.52 21.07
C SER A 174 25.52 -36.74 21.80
N GLY A 175 25.41 -35.43 21.55
CA GLY A 175 24.45 -34.54 22.21
C GLY A 175 24.93 -34.01 23.57
N VAL A 176 26.19 -34.21 23.95
CA VAL A 176 26.74 -33.71 25.21
C VAL A 176 27.05 -32.21 25.08
N PRO A 177 26.56 -31.34 26.00
CA PRO A 177 26.87 -29.92 25.96
C PRO A 177 28.36 -29.60 26.14
N LEU A 178 28.88 -28.69 25.33
CA LEU A 178 30.30 -28.34 25.32
C LEU A 178 30.55 -26.97 25.94
N SER A 179 31.33 -26.93 27.01
CA SER A 179 31.83 -25.69 27.61
C SER A 179 33.06 -25.13 26.88
N ASP A 180 33.31 -23.84 27.08
CA ASP A 180 34.47 -23.11 26.56
C ASP A 180 34.61 -23.16 25.01
N ILE A 181 33.48 -23.22 24.31
CA ILE A 181 33.40 -23.02 22.86
C ILE A 181 33.13 -21.53 22.61
N PRO A 182 33.97 -20.81 21.85
CA PRO A 182 33.67 -19.45 21.43
C PRO A 182 32.52 -19.44 20.41
N VAL A 183 31.49 -18.65 20.69
CA VAL A 183 30.39 -18.36 19.77
C VAL A 183 30.49 -16.89 19.36
N ILE A 184 30.59 -16.65 18.06
CA ILE A 184 30.64 -15.32 17.45
C ILE A 184 29.24 -14.90 17.05
N PHE A 185 28.83 -13.69 17.43
CA PHE A 185 27.52 -13.12 17.18
C PHE A 185 27.63 -11.91 16.22
N THR A 186 26.91 -11.96 15.11
CA THR A 186 26.91 -10.91 14.08
C THR A 186 25.50 -10.52 13.70
N THR A 187 25.15 -9.24 13.81
CA THR A 187 23.85 -8.66 13.46
C THR A 187 23.87 -7.99 12.10
N ASP A 188 22.67 -7.77 11.53
CA ASP A 188 22.47 -6.83 10.43
C ASP A 188 22.90 -5.38 10.80
N PRO A 189 23.22 -4.52 9.81
CA PRO A 189 23.64 -3.15 10.06
C PRO A 189 22.64 -2.33 10.89
N GLY A 190 23.16 -1.58 11.86
CA GLY A 190 22.37 -0.72 12.75
C GLY A 190 21.80 -1.41 13.99
N ALA A 191 21.63 -2.74 13.97
CA ALA A 191 21.40 -3.52 15.20
C ALA A 191 22.71 -3.77 15.95
N THR A 192 22.63 -4.05 17.25
CA THR A 192 23.79 -4.30 18.12
C THR A 192 23.51 -5.40 19.15
N VAL A 193 24.57 -6.02 19.66
CA VAL A 193 24.51 -6.93 20.81
C VAL A 193 25.47 -6.48 21.91
N ALA A 194 25.17 -6.82 23.16
CA ALA A 194 26.02 -6.46 24.29
C ALA A 194 27.42 -7.13 24.27
N SER A 195 27.58 -8.27 23.57
CA SER A 195 28.88 -8.91 23.31
C SER A 195 28.87 -9.71 22.01
N THR A 196 29.84 -9.45 21.13
CA THR A 196 29.97 -10.10 19.81
C THR A 196 30.71 -11.45 19.84
N GLU A 197 31.34 -11.79 20.97
CA GLU A 197 31.94 -13.12 21.19
C GLU A 197 31.65 -13.54 22.64
N VAL A 198 31.07 -14.73 22.81
CA VAL A 198 30.77 -15.30 24.14
C VAL A 198 31.15 -16.78 24.15
N ARG A 199 31.81 -17.21 25.22
CA ARG A 199 32.18 -18.62 25.42
C ARG A 199 31.07 -19.38 26.12
N THR A 200 30.81 -20.61 25.70
CA THR A 200 29.77 -21.46 26.29
C THR A 200 30.05 -21.83 27.75
N ASN A 201 29.01 -21.81 28.58
CA ASN A 201 29.07 -22.20 29.98
C ASN A 201 29.11 -23.73 30.16
N ALA A 202 29.08 -24.20 31.42
CA ALA A 202 29.11 -25.63 31.76
C ALA A 202 27.92 -26.43 31.20
N GLN A 203 26.80 -25.77 30.85
CA GLN A 203 25.63 -26.34 30.20
C GLN A 203 25.66 -26.18 28.67
N GLY A 204 26.80 -25.82 28.09
CA GLY A 204 26.99 -25.60 26.66
C GLY A 204 26.28 -24.38 26.09
N ARG A 205 25.80 -23.47 26.93
CA ARG A 205 25.00 -22.31 26.51
C ARG A 205 25.80 -21.03 26.38
N ALA A 206 25.48 -20.22 25.36
CA ALA A 206 26.02 -18.88 25.16
C ALA A 206 24.92 -17.92 24.71
N SER A 207 24.92 -16.70 25.26
CA SER A 207 24.02 -15.60 24.90
C SER A 207 24.83 -14.32 24.75
N PRO A 208 24.59 -13.47 23.74
CA PRO A 208 25.33 -12.23 23.54
C PRO A 208 24.80 -11.09 24.43
N GLY A 209 23.89 -11.38 25.36
CA GLY A 209 23.17 -10.40 26.16
C GLY A 209 22.04 -9.73 25.37
N ALA A 210 21.74 -8.48 25.72
CA ALA A 210 20.70 -7.71 25.02
C ALA A 210 21.03 -7.57 23.53
N TRP A 211 20.07 -7.91 22.68
CA TRP A 211 20.08 -7.63 21.24
C TRP A 211 19.16 -6.44 20.97
N THR A 212 19.74 -5.32 20.55
CA THR A 212 19.05 -4.07 20.25
C THR A 212 18.87 -3.93 18.74
N LEU A 213 17.64 -3.71 18.30
CA LEU A 213 17.30 -3.57 16.89
C LEU A 213 17.73 -2.19 16.36
N GLY A 214 17.85 -2.06 15.04
CA GLY A 214 18.21 -0.79 14.42
C GLY A 214 17.08 0.25 14.47
N GLY A 215 17.39 1.46 13.99
CA GLY A 215 16.45 2.58 13.96
C GLY A 215 15.43 2.54 12.81
N ALA A 216 15.54 1.59 11.88
CA ALA A 216 14.61 1.42 10.76
C ALA A 216 13.65 0.25 11.04
N THR A 217 12.40 0.33 10.59
CA THR A 217 11.45 -0.79 10.71
C THR A 217 11.77 -1.96 9.78
N GLY A 218 11.36 -3.17 10.15
CA GLY A 218 11.52 -4.38 9.34
C GLY A 218 12.21 -5.52 10.08
N VAL A 219 12.56 -6.59 9.36
CA VAL A 219 13.17 -7.78 9.96
C VAL A 219 14.68 -7.60 10.10
N TYR A 220 15.20 -7.78 11.31
CA TYR A 220 16.63 -7.86 11.61
C TYR A 220 17.03 -9.30 11.91
N GLN A 221 18.23 -9.67 11.45
CA GLN A 221 18.82 -10.97 11.65
C GLN A 221 20.02 -10.87 12.60
N LEU A 222 20.15 -11.89 13.44
CA LEU A 222 21.33 -12.17 14.25
C LEU A 222 21.80 -13.58 13.93
N PHE A 223 23.08 -13.72 13.61
CA PHE A 223 23.74 -15.00 13.39
C PHE A 223 24.65 -15.34 14.57
N ALA A 224 24.55 -16.57 15.08
CA ALA A 224 25.46 -17.13 16.06
C ALA A 224 26.28 -18.27 15.41
N ARG A 225 27.60 -18.10 15.34
CA ARG A 225 28.53 -18.99 14.63
C ARG A 225 29.56 -19.60 15.57
N VAL A 226 29.84 -20.88 15.38
CA VAL A 226 31.00 -21.58 15.95
C VAL A 226 32.04 -21.83 14.85
N GLU A 227 33.33 -21.82 15.20
CA GLU A 227 34.41 -22.18 14.27
C GLU A 227 34.48 -23.70 14.07
N GLY A 228 34.55 -24.15 12.81
CA GLY A 228 34.64 -25.56 12.43
C GLY A 228 33.72 -25.93 11.27
N ASP A 229 34.08 -26.99 10.55
CA ASP A 229 33.33 -27.52 9.41
C ASP A 229 32.35 -28.62 9.85
N GLY A 230 31.25 -28.80 9.11
CA GLY A 230 30.29 -29.89 9.32
C GLY A 230 29.38 -29.77 10.56
N ILE A 231 29.47 -28.65 11.31
CA ILE A 231 28.62 -28.40 12.48
C ILE A 231 27.18 -28.16 12.02
N LYS A 232 26.25 -29.04 12.44
CA LYS A 232 24.81 -28.92 12.16
C LYS A 232 24.24 -27.66 12.79
N GLY A 233 23.41 -26.93 12.04
CA GLY A 233 22.77 -25.69 12.49
C GLY A 233 23.69 -24.47 12.55
N ASN A 234 24.92 -24.55 12.03
CA ASN A 234 25.90 -23.45 12.06
C ASN A 234 25.90 -22.65 10.73
N PRO A 235 25.69 -21.31 10.74
CA PRO A 235 25.31 -20.48 11.87
C PRO A 235 23.82 -20.61 12.25
N VAL A 236 23.52 -20.47 13.54
CA VAL A 236 22.12 -20.33 13.99
C VAL A 236 21.66 -18.93 13.62
N ARG A 237 20.46 -18.82 13.07
CA ARG A 237 19.82 -17.55 12.69
C ARG A 237 18.66 -17.26 13.64
N PHE A 238 18.65 -16.05 14.20
CA PHE A 238 17.54 -15.47 14.94
C PHE A 238 16.95 -14.33 14.10
N GLU A 239 15.63 -14.19 14.14
CA GLU A 239 14.90 -13.07 13.55
C GLU A 239 14.18 -12.26 14.64
N ALA A 240 14.10 -10.96 14.41
CA ALA A 240 13.22 -10.08 15.15
C ALA A 240 12.66 -8.98 14.25
N VAL A 241 11.38 -8.63 14.42
CA VAL A 241 10.72 -7.54 13.71
C VAL A 241 10.86 -6.26 14.52
N ALA A 242 11.45 -5.23 13.91
CA ALA A 242 11.45 -3.87 14.42
C ALA A 242 10.16 -3.16 14.01
N LEU A 243 9.29 -2.93 14.99
CA LEU A 243 8.05 -2.16 14.88
C LEU A 243 8.34 -0.66 15.05
N PRO A 244 7.57 0.23 14.39
CA PRO A 244 7.75 1.67 14.54
C PRO A 244 7.51 2.13 15.99
N GLY A 245 8.24 3.16 16.41
CA GLY A 245 8.04 3.78 17.73
C GLY A 245 6.72 4.55 17.84
N PRO A 246 6.43 5.13 19.02
CA PRO A 246 5.30 6.04 19.18
C PRO A 246 5.33 7.20 18.17
N ALA A 247 4.16 7.63 17.73
CA ALA A 247 3.99 8.72 16.79
C ALA A 247 4.69 10.00 17.29
N ALA A 248 5.60 10.55 16.49
CA ALA A 248 6.37 11.75 16.81
C ALA A 248 6.26 12.85 15.75
N ARG A 249 5.79 12.52 14.55
CA ARG A 249 5.50 13.50 13.49
C ARG A 249 4.25 13.11 12.71
N LEU A 250 3.42 14.10 12.40
CA LEU A 250 2.32 14.00 11.45
C LEU A 250 2.67 14.87 10.24
N VAL A 251 2.44 14.37 9.02
CA VAL A 251 2.83 15.05 7.78
C VAL A 251 1.67 15.04 6.80
N ALA A 252 1.30 16.19 6.23
CA ALA A 252 0.36 16.25 5.11
C ALA A 252 0.94 15.56 3.87
N VAL A 253 0.18 14.68 3.24
CA VAL A 253 0.57 13.90 2.04
C VAL A 253 -0.19 14.38 0.81
N ALA A 254 -1.49 14.65 0.96
CA ALA A 254 -2.36 15.12 -0.13
C ALA A 254 -3.57 15.88 0.43
N GLY A 255 -4.19 16.72 -0.40
CA GLY A 255 -5.47 17.38 -0.10
C GLY A 255 -5.39 18.69 0.70
N ASP A 256 -4.23 19.36 0.75
CA ASP A 256 -4.11 20.73 1.29
C ASP A 256 -4.15 21.78 0.18
N GLY A 257 -4.63 22.99 0.49
CA GLY A 257 -4.67 24.13 -0.41
C GLY A 257 -5.66 24.00 -1.56
N GLN A 258 -6.79 23.32 -1.32
CA GLN A 258 -7.78 23.02 -2.37
C GLN A 258 -8.82 24.13 -2.56
N GLU A 259 -9.56 24.01 -3.65
CA GLU A 259 -10.80 24.75 -3.90
C GLU A 259 -11.88 23.72 -4.22
N SER A 260 -13.11 23.99 -3.78
CA SER A 260 -14.32 23.21 -4.05
C SER A 260 -15.52 24.11 -3.80
N GLU A 261 -16.66 23.80 -4.40
CA GLU A 261 -17.86 24.63 -4.28
C GLU A 261 -18.50 24.48 -2.88
N THR A 262 -19.34 25.43 -2.50
CA THR A 262 -20.10 25.34 -1.24
C THR A 262 -20.90 24.04 -1.19
N THR A 263 -20.90 23.37 -0.04
CA THR A 263 -21.60 22.08 0.18
C THR A 263 -21.12 20.88 -0.66
N LEU A 264 -20.08 21.03 -1.50
CA LEU A 264 -19.46 19.93 -2.23
C LEU A 264 -18.19 19.39 -1.55
N PRO A 265 -17.80 18.12 -1.83
CA PRO A 265 -16.56 17.54 -1.35
C PRO A 265 -15.32 18.08 -2.09
N VAL A 266 -14.20 18.18 -1.40
CA VAL A 266 -12.91 18.50 -2.04
C VAL A 266 -12.43 17.35 -2.95
N ALA A 267 -11.94 17.67 -4.14
CA ALA A 267 -11.61 16.69 -5.18
C ALA A 267 -10.51 15.69 -4.76
N VAL A 268 -9.59 16.07 -3.88
CA VAL A 268 -8.56 15.19 -3.31
C VAL A 268 -8.77 15.05 -1.81
N ALA A 269 -9.37 13.93 -1.39
CA ALA A 269 -9.60 13.63 0.03
C ALA A 269 -8.29 13.76 0.86
N PRO A 270 -8.26 14.58 1.93
CA PRO A 270 -7.07 14.83 2.75
C PRO A 270 -6.41 13.57 3.32
N ARG A 271 -5.07 13.53 3.24
CA ARG A 271 -4.26 12.38 3.71
C ARG A 271 -3.07 12.85 4.52
N VAL A 272 -2.81 12.19 5.64
CA VAL A 272 -1.60 12.36 6.46
C VAL A 272 -0.78 11.07 6.52
N ARG A 273 0.51 11.23 6.75
CA ARG A 273 1.40 10.15 7.20
C ARG A 273 1.81 10.37 8.64
N VAL A 274 1.65 9.35 9.48
CA VAL A 274 2.22 9.31 10.83
C VAL A 274 3.62 8.69 10.75
N GLU A 275 4.58 9.34 11.39
CA GLU A 275 5.95 8.85 11.53
C GLU A 275 6.40 8.82 13.00
N ASP A 276 7.28 7.88 13.34
CA ASP A 276 7.96 7.83 14.62
C ASP A 276 9.15 8.82 14.70
N ALA A 277 9.84 8.84 15.85
CA ALA A 277 10.98 9.73 16.08
C ALA A 277 12.21 9.46 15.19
N HIS A 278 12.25 8.33 14.49
CA HIS A 278 13.30 7.96 13.53
C HIS A 278 12.87 8.18 12.06
N GLY A 279 11.62 8.60 11.82
CA GLY A 279 11.05 8.80 10.49
C GLY A 279 10.47 7.53 9.85
N ASN A 280 10.24 6.47 10.63
CA ASN A 280 9.55 5.28 10.14
C ASN A 280 8.05 5.52 10.08
N PRO A 281 7.34 4.99 9.07
CA PRO A 281 5.88 5.03 9.05
C PRO A 281 5.29 4.24 10.23
N ALA A 282 4.37 4.86 10.97
CA ALA A 282 3.70 4.24 12.11
C ALA A 282 2.33 3.70 11.71
N ALA A 283 2.24 2.37 11.56
CA ALA A 283 1.00 1.66 11.23
C ALA A 283 0.13 1.38 12.47
N GLY A 284 -1.19 1.27 12.29
CA GLY A 284 -2.13 0.99 13.38
C GLY A 284 -2.43 2.16 14.32
N VAL A 285 -2.00 3.38 13.96
CA VAL A 285 -2.16 4.60 14.78
C VAL A 285 -3.48 5.30 14.46
N ASN A 286 -4.23 5.72 15.48
CA ASN A 286 -5.47 6.45 15.31
C ASN A 286 -5.24 7.96 15.10
N VAL A 287 -5.77 8.47 13.99
CA VAL A 287 -5.80 9.89 13.63
C VAL A 287 -7.24 10.37 13.62
N ALA A 288 -7.55 11.36 14.47
CA ALA A 288 -8.82 12.06 14.45
C ALA A 288 -8.77 13.28 13.51
N PHE A 289 -9.86 13.52 12.79
CA PHE A 289 -10.05 14.62 11.87
C PHE A 289 -11.21 15.50 12.37
N SER A 290 -10.94 16.78 12.61
CA SER A 290 -11.92 17.77 13.05
C SER A 290 -12.06 18.87 12.00
N ALA A 291 -13.23 18.93 11.36
CA ALA A 291 -13.58 20.00 10.43
C ALA A 291 -13.94 21.29 11.18
N SER A 292 -13.84 22.44 10.50
CA SER A 292 -14.13 23.76 11.06
C SER A 292 -15.48 24.30 10.63
N ALA A 293 -16.10 25.16 11.45
CA ALA A 293 -17.37 25.82 11.15
C ALA A 293 -18.46 24.81 10.75
N ASP A 294 -19.08 24.98 9.60
CA ASP A 294 -20.14 24.13 9.04
C ASP A 294 -19.64 23.12 7.97
N SER A 295 -18.32 22.94 7.82
CA SER A 295 -17.77 21.85 6.98
C SER A 295 -17.81 20.49 7.70
N GLU A 296 -18.01 19.41 6.96
CA GLU A 296 -18.17 18.05 7.50
C GLU A 296 -17.12 17.07 6.95
N VAL A 297 -16.70 16.08 7.75
CA VAL A 297 -15.66 15.11 7.36
C VAL A 297 -16.06 13.70 7.75
N ILE A 298 -15.87 12.75 6.82
CA ILE A 298 -16.18 11.34 7.02
C ILE A 298 -15.01 10.47 6.53
N PRO A 299 -14.54 9.48 7.33
CA PRO A 299 -14.81 9.31 8.75
C PRO A 299 -14.03 10.33 9.60
N THR A 300 -14.51 10.60 10.82
CA THR A 300 -13.85 11.52 11.77
C THR A 300 -12.65 10.91 12.50
N VAL A 301 -12.44 9.58 12.40
CA VAL A 301 -11.25 8.89 12.93
C VAL A 301 -10.84 7.80 11.93
N VAL A 302 -9.54 7.73 11.63
CA VAL A 302 -8.93 6.76 10.71
C VAL A 302 -7.72 6.13 11.39
N THR A 303 -7.59 4.80 11.29
CA THR A 303 -6.38 4.08 11.73
C THR A 303 -5.40 3.96 10.57
N THR A 304 -4.10 4.20 10.80
CA THR A 304 -3.09 4.19 9.73
C THR A 304 -2.81 2.80 9.14
N ASP A 305 -2.56 2.77 7.84
CA ASP A 305 -2.14 1.58 7.10
C ASP A 305 -0.66 1.20 7.35
N ALA A 306 -0.18 0.16 6.66
CA ALA A 306 1.21 -0.30 6.75
C ALA A 306 2.27 0.72 6.26
N ALA A 307 1.87 1.73 5.48
CA ALA A 307 2.70 2.86 5.05
C ALA A 307 2.56 4.07 5.99
N GLY A 308 1.85 3.92 7.11
CA GLY A 308 1.58 4.98 8.09
C GLY A 308 0.56 6.01 7.61
N ILE A 309 -0.22 5.72 6.55
CA ILE A 309 -1.16 6.66 5.95
C ILE A 309 -2.53 6.55 6.61
N ALA A 310 -3.08 7.70 6.99
CA ALA A 310 -4.49 7.88 7.33
C ALA A 310 -5.10 8.87 6.34
N ALA A 311 -6.23 8.49 5.73
CA ALA A 311 -6.96 9.27 4.74
C ALA A 311 -8.44 9.29 5.12
N VAL A 312 -9.09 10.45 4.98
CA VAL A 312 -10.56 10.53 5.05
C VAL A 312 -11.15 10.06 3.72
N ASP A 313 -12.43 9.65 3.72
CA ASP A 313 -13.15 9.29 2.50
C ASP A 313 -13.65 10.56 1.80
N THR A 314 -14.21 11.51 2.57
CA THR A 314 -14.70 12.80 2.08
C THR A 314 -14.52 13.92 3.10
N TRP A 315 -14.29 15.13 2.61
CA TRP A 315 -14.37 16.39 3.36
C TRP A 315 -15.20 17.38 2.54
N VAL A 316 -16.41 17.67 3.02
CA VAL A 316 -17.42 18.54 2.41
C VAL A 316 -17.28 19.96 2.96
N LEU A 317 -17.20 20.95 2.08
CA LEU A 317 -17.09 22.36 2.50
C LEU A 317 -18.45 22.90 2.96
N GLY A 318 -18.42 23.94 3.81
CA GLY A 318 -19.65 24.55 4.30
C GLY A 318 -20.32 25.48 3.29
N THR A 319 -21.31 26.22 3.76
CA THR A 319 -22.26 27.01 2.96
C THR A 319 -21.79 28.40 2.56
N THR A 320 -20.61 28.87 3.03
CA THR A 320 -20.18 30.27 2.83
C THR A 320 -19.04 30.38 1.80
N ALA A 321 -19.39 30.72 0.56
CA ALA A 321 -18.42 31.00 -0.51
C ALA A 321 -17.38 32.07 -0.11
N GLY A 322 -16.17 31.96 -0.65
CA GLY A 322 -15.00 32.76 -0.27
C GLY A 322 -14.37 32.41 1.08
N THR A 323 -14.94 31.46 1.84
CA THR A 323 -14.39 31.04 3.14
C THR A 323 -13.34 29.95 2.97
N THR A 324 -12.16 30.15 3.55
CA THR A 324 -11.18 29.08 3.72
C THR A 324 -11.52 28.23 4.96
N TYR A 325 -12.13 27.08 4.71
CA TYR A 325 -12.38 26.03 5.68
C TYR A 325 -11.07 25.32 6.06
N ARG A 326 -11.06 24.70 7.25
CA ARG A 326 -9.91 23.97 7.80
C ARG A 326 -10.30 22.60 8.30
N LEU A 327 -9.45 21.62 8.03
CA LEU A 327 -9.55 20.28 8.58
C LEU A 327 -8.30 19.98 9.41
N THR A 328 -8.46 19.74 10.71
CA THR A 328 -7.35 19.45 11.62
C THR A 328 -7.23 17.95 11.85
N ALA A 329 -6.12 17.35 11.42
CA ALA A 329 -5.74 15.98 11.70
C ALA A 329 -4.84 15.93 12.97
N SER A 330 -5.15 15.04 13.91
CA SER A 330 -4.40 14.88 15.18
C SER A 330 -4.31 13.41 15.57
N VAL A 331 -3.12 12.96 16.01
CA VAL A 331 -2.96 11.60 16.57
C VAL A 331 -3.59 11.53 17.97
N THR A 332 -4.45 10.56 18.21
CA THR A 332 -5.15 10.39 19.50
C THR A 332 -4.54 9.35 20.43
N ASP A 333 -3.59 8.54 19.95
CA ASP A 333 -3.00 7.46 20.74
C ASP A 333 -2.06 7.97 21.84
N ALA A 334 -2.12 7.28 22.98
CA ALA A 334 -1.37 7.66 24.17
C ALA A 334 0.15 7.58 23.96
N GLY A 335 0.87 8.63 24.37
CA GLY A 335 2.32 8.72 24.20
C GLY A 335 2.77 9.30 22.85
N SER A 336 1.83 9.70 21.98
CA SER A 336 2.14 10.53 20.81
C SER A 336 2.75 11.87 21.23
N THR A 337 3.72 12.35 20.46
CA THR A 337 4.29 13.70 20.53
C THR A 337 4.16 14.46 19.20
N ALA A 338 3.41 13.91 18.24
CA ALA A 338 3.19 14.52 16.94
C ALA A 338 2.28 15.77 17.03
N ASP A 339 2.76 16.91 16.53
CA ASP A 339 1.93 18.11 16.36
C ASP A 339 0.80 17.87 15.33
N PRO A 340 -0.39 18.48 15.51
CA PRO A 340 -1.47 18.42 14.53
C PRO A 340 -1.11 18.99 13.17
N VAL A 341 -1.69 18.42 12.12
CA VAL A 341 -1.63 18.93 10.74
C VAL A 341 -2.96 19.61 10.41
N VAL A 342 -2.92 20.76 9.76
CA VAL A 342 -4.11 21.52 9.36
C VAL A 342 -4.13 21.61 7.84
N PHE A 343 -5.14 21.02 7.21
CA PHE A 343 -5.47 21.23 5.81
C PHE A 343 -6.34 22.47 5.65
N SER A 344 -6.30 23.06 4.47
CA SER A 344 -7.09 24.20 4.04
C SER A 344 -7.77 23.94 2.71
N ALA A 345 -9.00 24.42 2.58
CA ALA A 345 -9.73 24.44 1.31
C ALA A 345 -10.64 25.67 1.28
N THR A 346 -10.73 26.34 0.13
CA THR A 346 -11.58 27.53 -0.04
C THR A 346 -12.86 27.15 -0.76
N ALA A 347 -14.00 27.54 -0.19
CA ALA A 347 -15.29 27.39 -0.85
C ALA A 347 -15.41 28.40 -2.01
N THR A 348 -15.64 27.92 -3.23
CA THR A 348 -16.04 28.74 -4.38
C THR A 348 -17.56 28.90 -4.41
N GLU A 349 -18.05 29.85 -5.22
CA GLU A 349 -19.47 29.87 -5.61
C GLU A 349 -19.76 28.59 -6.43
N ALA A 350 -20.96 28.02 -6.29
CA ALA A 350 -21.33 26.81 -7.03
C ALA A 350 -21.51 27.09 -8.54
N VAL A 351 -21.43 26.05 -9.36
CA VAL A 351 -21.69 26.00 -10.81
C VAL A 351 -22.98 25.20 -11.06
N TYR A 352 -23.56 25.30 -12.27
CA TYR A 352 -24.80 24.61 -12.63
C TYR A 352 -24.72 23.08 -12.46
N ASP A 353 -25.41 22.53 -11.45
CA ASP A 353 -25.47 21.11 -11.09
C ASP A 353 -26.76 20.40 -11.57
N ILE A 354 -26.70 19.11 -11.91
CA ILE A 354 -27.89 18.32 -12.28
C ILE A 354 -27.93 16.99 -11.52
N GLU A 355 -28.72 16.91 -10.45
CA GLU A 355 -28.89 15.64 -9.72
C GLU A 355 -29.92 14.72 -10.41
N ILE A 356 -29.47 13.56 -10.88
CA ILE A 356 -30.32 12.53 -11.50
C ILE A 356 -30.73 11.44 -10.50
N VAL A 357 -32.04 11.22 -10.34
CA VAL A 357 -32.62 10.13 -9.53
C VAL A 357 -33.24 9.06 -10.43
N HIS A 358 -32.58 7.91 -10.56
CA HIS A 358 -33.11 6.76 -11.28
C HIS A 358 -34.11 5.95 -10.44
N VAL A 359 -35.41 6.07 -10.76
CA VAL A 359 -36.51 5.40 -10.07
C VAL A 359 -36.52 3.88 -10.35
N THR A 360 -36.16 3.47 -11.57
CA THR A 360 -36.13 2.05 -12.00
C THR A 360 -34.72 1.55 -12.33
N THR A 361 -33.76 1.79 -11.43
CA THR A 361 -32.34 1.37 -11.57
C THR A 361 -32.10 -0.09 -11.97
N SER A 362 -33.03 -1.01 -11.67
CA SER A 362 -32.93 -2.44 -12.00
C SER A 362 -33.22 -2.79 -13.46
N LEU A 363 -33.76 -1.85 -14.24
CA LEU A 363 -34.03 -2.02 -15.67
C LEU A 363 -32.91 -1.51 -16.57
N LEU A 364 -32.00 -0.69 -16.04
CA LEU A 364 -30.88 -0.12 -16.78
C LEU A 364 -29.67 -1.05 -16.80
N THR A 365 -29.06 -1.22 -17.97
CA THR A 365 -27.68 -1.74 -18.07
C THR A 365 -26.68 -0.70 -17.57
N GLU A 366 -25.45 -1.14 -17.28
CA GLU A 366 -24.35 -0.24 -16.88
C GLU A 366 -24.03 0.79 -17.98
N SER A 367 -24.02 0.38 -19.25
CA SER A 367 -23.73 1.26 -20.38
C SER A 367 -24.87 2.24 -20.67
N GLN A 368 -26.13 1.83 -20.45
CA GLN A 368 -27.29 2.73 -20.49
C GLN A 368 -27.22 3.79 -19.37
N ARG A 369 -26.86 3.40 -18.14
CA ARG A 369 -26.66 4.34 -17.02
C ARG A 369 -25.58 5.38 -17.34
N GLN A 370 -24.43 4.93 -17.83
CA GLN A 370 -23.35 5.84 -18.24
C GLN A 370 -23.76 6.79 -19.37
N ALA A 371 -24.80 6.50 -20.16
CA ALA A 371 -25.32 7.45 -21.16
C ALA A 371 -26.07 8.62 -20.51
N PHE A 372 -26.74 8.41 -19.37
CA PHE A 372 -27.32 9.51 -18.56
C PHE A 372 -26.21 10.40 -17.97
N GLU A 373 -25.20 9.80 -17.33
CA GLU A 373 -24.05 10.52 -16.75
C GLU A 373 -23.27 11.35 -17.80
N ARG A 374 -23.31 10.98 -19.09
CA ARG A 374 -22.68 11.77 -20.16
C ARG A 374 -23.56 12.92 -20.66
N ALA A 375 -24.88 12.75 -20.67
CA ALA A 375 -25.82 13.82 -20.99
C ALA A 375 -25.90 14.88 -19.88
N GLU A 376 -25.86 14.46 -18.61
CA GLU A 376 -25.71 15.28 -17.41
C GLU A 376 -24.51 16.24 -17.54
N ARG A 377 -23.30 15.66 -17.64
CA ARG A 377 -22.03 16.40 -17.83
C ARG A 377 -21.91 17.17 -19.14
N PHE A 378 -22.80 16.93 -20.11
CA PHE A 378 -22.91 17.81 -21.27
C PHE A 378 -23.53 19.13 -20.85
N TRP A 379 -24.69 19.08 -20.19
CA TRP A 379 -25.45 20.27 -19.81
C TRP A 379 -24.77 21.09 -18.71
N GLU A 380 -24.19 20.46 -17.69
CA GLU A 380 -23.37 21.12 -16.65
C GLU A 380 -22.14 21.85 -17.22
N ARG A 381 -21.61 21.39 -18.35
CA ARG A 381 -20.52 22.07 -19.07
C ARG A 381 -21.05 23.17 -19.98
N ALA A 382 -22.20 22.94 -20.63
CA ALA A 382 -22.79 23.86 -21.59
C ALA A 382 -23.46 25.07 -20.92
N ILE A 383 -23.86 24.96 -19.66
CA ILE A 383 -24.45 26.03 -18.84
C ILE A 383 -23.53 26.22 -17.63
N THR A 384 -22.93 27.40 -17.48
CA THR A 384 -22.01 27.69 -16.35
C THR A 384 -22.55 28.74 -15.37
N GLY A 385 -23.75 29.28 -15.61
CA GLY A 385 -24.45 30.15 -14.68
C GLY A 385 -25.27 29.36 -13.66
N ASN A 386 -24.89 29.49 -12.39
CA ASN A 386 -25.55 28.87 -11.23
C ASN A 386 -26.90 29.53 -10.91
N LEU A 387 -27.88 28.73 -10.51
CA LEU A 387 -29.19 29.11 -9.99
C LEU A 387 -29.27 28.89 -8.49
N ASP A 388 -29.59 29.96 -7.76
CA ASP A 388 -29.90 29.96 -6.32
C ASP A 388 -30.71 28.73 -5.88
N TRP A 389 -30.21 27.89 -4.95
CA TRP A 389 -30.95 26.73 -4.42
C TRP A 389 -32.44 26.99 -4.10
N SER A 390 -33.28 25.98 -4.29
CA SER A 390 -34.68 26.00 -3.88
C SER A 390 -35.05 24.78 -3.03
N THR A 391 -35.96 24.97 -2.08
CA THR A 391 -36.61 23.85 -1.40
C THR A 391 -37.66 23.24 -2.33
N VAL A 392 -37.71 21.92 -2.39
CA VAL A 392 -38.75 21.15 -3.06
C VAL A 392 -39.63 20.51 -1.97
N ARG A 393 -40.89 20.94 -1.91
CA ARG A 393 -41.85 20.41 -0.93
C ARG A 393 -42.45 19.10 -1.42
N LYS A 394 -42.44 18.09 -0.54
CA LYS A 394 -42.92 16.74 -0.85
C LYS A 394 -44.30 16.72 -1.53
N PRO A 395 -45.37 17.40 -1.05
CA PRO A 395 -46.69 17.31 -1.67
C PRO A 395 -46.77 17.87 -3.10
N ALA A 396 -45.96 18.88 -3.42
CA ALA A 396 -45.91 19.47 -4.77
C ALA A 396 -45.07 18.64 -5.74
N LEU A 397 -44.15 17.83 -5.23
CA LEU A 397 -43.39 16.88 -6.02
C LEU A 397 -44.18 15.56 -6.23
N GLU A 398 -44.79 15.02 -5.18
CA GLU A 398 -45.69 13.85 -5.25
C GLU A 398 -46.78 14.03 -6.31
N ASP A 399 -47.45 15.19 -6.32
CA ASP A 399 -48.48 15.54 -7.31
C ASP A 399 -47.95 15.58 -8.74
N CYS A 400 -46.67 15.89 -8.97
CA CYS A 400 -46.07 15.82 -10.30
C CYS A 400 -45.63 14.40 -10.67
N LEU A 401 -45.01 13.66 -9.75
CA LEU A 401 -44.59 12.27 -10.02
C LEU A 401 -45.80 11.37 -10.29
N GLU A 402 -46.88 11.49 -9.49
CA GLU A 402 -48.13 10.76 -9.69
C GLU A 402 -48.76 11.06 -11.06
N LYS A 403 -48.76 12.33 -11.51
CA LYS A 403 -49.30 12.72 -12.83
C LYS A 403 -48.49 12.24 -14.03
N ASN A 404 -47.25 11.79 -13.82
CA ASN A 404 -46.37 11.25 -14.86
C ASN A 404 -46.16 9.72 -14.71
N ASP A 405 -46.96 9.07 -13.85
CA ASP A 405 -46.90 7.64 -13.50
C ASP A 405 -45.54 7.18 -12.90
N ILE A 406 -44.83 8.11 -12.24
CA ILE A 406 -43.53 7.86 -11.63
C ILE A 406 -43.69 7.37 -10.20
N ALA A 407 -43.39 6.09 -9.99
CA ALA A 407 -43.59 5.36 -8.74
C ALA A 407 -42.37 5.45 -7.80
N GLU A 408 -42.09 6.64 -7.26
CA GLU A 408 -40.94 6.91 -6.37
C GLU A 408 -41.39 7.28 -4.93
N GLU A 409 -40.67 6.81 -3.91
CA GLU A 409 -40.96 7.15 -2.50
C GLU A 409 -40.12 8.34 -2.02
N ILE A 410 -40.65 9.55 -2.14
CA ILE A 410 -39.94 10.78 -1.76
C ILE A 410 -39.74 10.87 -0.23
N ALA A 411 -38.48 10.93 0.21
CA ALA A 411 -38.06 11.01 1.60
C ALA A 411 -38.15 12.43 2.20
N GLY A 412 -39.36 12.99 2.26
CA GLY A 412 -39.64 14.29 2.87
C GLY A 412 -39.34 15.49 1.95
N ASP A 413 -39.23 16.68 2.52
CA ASP A 413 -38.83 17.89 1.77
C ASP A 413 -37.32 17.85 1.51
N ARG A 414 -36.90 18.36 0.35
CA ARG A 414 -35.50 18.32 -0.10
C ARG A 414 -35.03 19.72 -0.52
N VAL A 415 -33.73 20.02 -0.38
CA VAL A 415 -33.09 21.17 -1.03
C VAL A 415 -32.49 20.71 -2.35
N VAL A 416 -32.67 21.49 -3.40
CA VAL A 416 -32.11 21.29 -4.74
C VAL A 416 -31.31 22.53 -5.09
N ASP A 417 -30.00 22.37 -5.23
CA ASP A 417 -29.19 23.32 -6.02
C ASP A 417 -29.52 23.06 -7.49
N ASP A 418 -29.58 24.14 -8.29
CA ASP A 418 -29.86 24.09 -9.74
C ASP A 418 -31.05 23.23 -10.19
N LEU A 419 -30.86 21.93 -10.47
CA LEU A 419 -31.87 21.05 -11.04
C LEU A 419 -31.83 19.61 -10.49
N LEU A 420 -33.01 19.09 -10.15
CA LEU A 420 -33.28 17.68 -9.89
C LEU A 420 -34.08 17.05 -11.03
N ILE A 421 -33.64 15.92 -11.56
CA ILE A 421 -34.38 15.16 -12.57
C ILE A 421 -34.67 13.73 -12.10
N TYR A 422 -35.94 13.33 -12.09
CA TYR A 422 -36.32 11.92 -11.89
C TYR A 422 -36.39 11.18 -13.22
N VAL A 423 -35.70 10.04 -13.31
CA VAL A 423 -35.66 9.14 -14.48
C VAL A 423 -36.47 7.88 -14.21
N GLN A 424 -37.45 7.56 -15.06
CA GLN A 424 -38.17 6.29 -15.01
C GLN A 424 -38.13 5.55 -16.36
N ILE A 425 -37.49 4.39 -16.38
CA ILE A 425 -37.67 3.41 -17.45
C ILE A 425 -38.96 2.62 -17.16
N LYS A 426 -39.89 2.57 -18.10
CA LYS A 426 -41.19 1.87 -17.99
C LYS A 426 -41.62 1.33 -19.36
N GLU A 427 -42.49 0.34 -19.42
CA GLU A 427 -43.13 -0.05 -20.69
C GLU A 427 -44.17 1.03 -21.08
N ILE A 428 -44.14 1.52 -22.32
CA ILE A 428 -45.08 2.55 -22.82
C ILE A 428 -45.98 1.95 -23.91
N ASP A 429 -45.42 1.61 -25.07
CA ASP A 429 -46.10 0.88 -26.15
C ASP A 429 -45.31 -0.29 -26.74
N GLY A 430 -44.06 -0.50 -26.28
CA GLY A 430 -43.18 -1.60 -26.68
C GLY A 430 -42.20 -1.16 -27.77
N PRO A 431 -41.57 -2.10 -28.51
CA PRO A 431 -40.54 -1.73 -29.48
C PRO A 431 -41.08 -0.88 -30.64
N ALA A 432 -40.55 0.34 -30.75
CA ALA A 432 -40.90 1.45 -31.63
C ALA A 432 -42.30 2.04 -31.39
N GLY A 433 -42.33 3.34 -31.13
CA GLY A 433 -43.54 4.09 -30.82
C GLY A 433 -43.18 5.37 -30.07
N VAL A 434 -43.35 5.37 -28.75
CA VAL A 434 -42.93 6.47 -27.89
C VAL A 434 -41.61 6.10 -27.21
N PHE A 435 -40.48 6.64 -27.69
CA PHE A 435 -39.17 6.33 -27.09
C PHE A 435 -39.02 6.92 -25.68
N GLY A 436 -39.67 8.05 -25.41
CA GLY A 436 -39.61 8.71 -24.12
C GLY A 436 -40.37 10.03 -24.09
N GLY A 437 -40.22 10.74 -22.97
CA GLY A 437 -40.71 12.11 -22.82
C GLY A 437 -40.28 12.74 -21.50
N ALA A 438 -40.10 14.06 -21.54
CA ALA A 438 -39.50 14.83 -20.46
C ALA A 438 -39.97 16.30 -20.38
N GLY A 439 -39.70 16.92 -19.23
CA GLY A 439 -40.05 18.31 -18.98
C GLY A 439 -40.05 18.70 -17.49
N PRO A 440 -40.18 20.01 -17.20
CA PRO A 440 -40.17 20.52 -15.83
C PRO A 440 -41.49 20.24 -15.09
N CYS A 441 -41.36 19.77 -13.86
CA CYS A 441 -42.44 19.74 -12.85
C CYS A 441 -42.60 21.08 -12.15
N GLN A 442 -41.46 21.70 -11.80
CA GLN A 442 -41.39 22.89 -10.97
C GLN A 442 -40.39 23.88 -11.55
N ILE A 443 -40.78 25.15 -11.66
CA ILE A 443 -39.90 26.27 -12.04
C ILE A 443 -39.88 27.35 -10.97
N ARG A 444 -38.81 28.12 -10.95
CA ARG A 444 -38.53 29.17 -9.96
C ARG A 444 -39.36 30.42 -10.24
N ALA A 445 -39.89 31.07 -9.19
CA ALA A 445 -40.76 32.23 -9.33
C ALA A 445 -40.05 33.53 -9.76
N ASP A 446 -38.73 33.59 -9.65
CA ASP A 446 -37.88 34.76 -9.91
C ASP A 446 -37.29 34.79 -11.33
N ASN A 447 -36.78 33.65 -11.84
CA ASN A 447 -36.17 33.54 -13.17
C ASN A 447 -36.92 32.60 -14.14
N SER A 448 -37.97 31.90 -13.69
CA SER A 448 -38.74 30.90 -14.48
C SER A 448 -37.96 29.66 -14.95
N LEU A 449 -36.72 29.46 -14.47
CA LEU A 449 -35.93 28.28 -14.80
C LEU A 449 -36.34 27.07 -13.93
N PRO A 450 -36.14 25.83 -14.39
CA PRO A 450 -36.49 24.63 -13.64
C PRO A 450 -35.81 24.51 -12.27
N VAL A 451 -36.53 23.88 -11.33
CA VAL A 451 -36.00 23.31 -10.07
C VAL A 451 -36.06 21.79 -10.14
N VAL A 452 -37.18 21.27 -10.64
CA VAL A 452 -37.42 19.84 -10.76
C VAL A 452 -38.06 19.53 -12.08
N GLY A 453 -37.62 18.47 -12.73
CA GLY A 453 -38.36 17.83 -13.80
C GLY A 453 -38.26 16.33 -13.77
N VAL A 454 -38.80 15.72 -14.81
CA VAL A 454 -38.82 14.27 -14.97
C VAL A 454 -38.56 13.91 -16.42
N MET A 455 -38.02 12.72 -16.63
CA MET A 455 -37.87 12.08 -17.93
C MET A 455 -38.21 10.60 -17.82
N PHE A 456 -38.89 10.05 -18.81
CA PHE A 456 -39.15 8.62 -18.90
C PHE A 456 -38.81 8.08 -20.29
N PHE A 457 -38.54 6.77 -20.37
CA PHE A 457 -38.15 6.09 -21.61
C PHE A 457 -38.83 4.73 -21.69
N ASP A 458 -39.17 4.27 -22.90
CA ASP A 458 -39.74 2.93 -23.09
C ASP A 458 -38.66 1.84 -22.93
N ALA A 459 -38.87 0.97 -21.94
CA ALA A 459 -38.10 -0.24 -21.71
C ALA A 459 -37.98 -1.13 -22.97
N GLY A 460 -39.01 -1.14 -23.83
CA GLY A 460 -39.04 -1.88 -25.09
C GLY A 460 -38.01 -1.42 -26.12
N ASP A 461 -37.49 -0.19 -25.99
CA ASP A 461 -36.63 0.43 -26.99
C ASP A 461 -35.21 0.75 -26.53
N MET A 462 -34.92 0.75 -25.22
CA MET A 462 -33.59 1.08 -24.66
C MET A 462 -32.45 0.31 -25.35
N ASP A 463 -32.58 -1.01 -25.49
CA ASP A 463 -31.60 -1.88 -26.16
C ASP A 463 -31.45 -1.54 -27.66
N GLY A 464 -32.53 -1.10 -28.31
CA GLY A 464 -32.56 -0.69 -29.71
C GLY A 464 -31.86 0.66 -29.93
N LEU A 465 -32.17 1.65 -29.08
CA LEU A 465 -31.50 2.95 -29.07
C LEU A 465 -30.00 2.81 -28.79
N GLU A 466 -29.62 1.93 -27.84
CA GLU A 466 -28.23 1.64 -27.52
C GLU A 466 -27.50 0.97 -28.69
N THR A 467 -28.07 -0.10 -29.25
CA THR A 467 -27.47 -0.86 -30.36
C THR A 467 -27.27 -0.02 -31.62
N ASN A 468 -28.17 0.94 -31.87
CA ASN A 468 -28.06 1.86 -33.01
C ASN A 468 -27.21 3.11 -32.71
N GLY A 469 -26.74 3.31 -31.47
CA GLY A 469 -25.93 4.47 -31.08
C GLY A 469 -26.70 5.78 -30.92
N HIS A 470 -28.02 5.72 -30.74
CA HIS A 470 -28.88 6.89 -30.58
C HIS A 470 -29.20 7.22 -29.11
N LEU A 471 -29.09 6.26 -28.19
CA LEU A 471 -29.52 6.40 -26.79
C LEU A 471 -29.02 7.68 -26.10
N GLU A 472 -27.72 7.98 -26.19
CA GLU A 472 -27.13 9.16 -25.55
C GLU A 472 -27.67 10.47 -26.14
N GLY A 473 -27.91 10.52 -27.46
CA GLY A 473 -28.56 11.65 -28.10
C GLY A 473 -30.01 11.81 -27.65
N THR A 474 -30.78 10.71 -27.57
CA THR A 474 -32.16 10.74 -27.06
C THR A 474 -32.21 11.21 -25.61
N ILE A 475 -31.31 10.72 -24.73
CA ILE A 475 -31.25 11.20 -23.34
C ILE A 475 -30.88 12.69 -23.28
N LEU A 476 -29.91 13.14 -24.09
CA LEU A 476 -29.50 14.55 -24.14
C LEU A 476 -30.65 15.47 -24.62
N HIS A 477 -31.45 15.00 -25.58
CA HIS A 477 -32.67 15.63 -26.09
C HIS A 477 -33.75 15.75 -25.02
N GLU A 478 -34.10 14.64 -24.36
CA GLU A 478 -35.10 14.65 -23.27
C GLU A 478 -34.65 15.56 -22.10
N MET A 479 -33.36 15.53 -21.76
CA MET A 479 -32.81 16.41 -20.73
C MET A 479 -32.90 17.89 -21.14
N ALA A 480 -32.79 18.21 -22.44
CA ALA A 480 -33.03 19.56 -22.97
C ALA A 480 -34.47 20.03 -22.69
N HIS A 481 -35.46 19.15 -22.83
CA HIS A 481 -36.84 19.47 -22.48
C HIS A 481 -37.04 19.72 -20.98
N VAL A 482 -36.30 19.01 -20.12
CA VAL A 482 -36.32 19.27 -18.68
C VAL A 482 -35.80 20.67 -18.34
N ILE A 483 -34.63 21.07 -18.88
CA ILE A 483 -34.02 22.38 -18.62
C ILE A 483 -34.80 23.55 -19.24
N GLY A 484 -35.74 23.30 -20.17
CA GLY A 484 -36.68 24.32 -20.65
C GLY A 484 -36.75 24.47 -22.17
N PHE A 485 -35.95 23.73 -22.93
CA PHE A 485 -36.02 23.71 -24.39
C PHE A 485 -37.43 23.26 -24.83
N GLY A 486 -38.14 24.09 -25.59
CA GLY A 486 -39.47 23.78 -26.10
C GLY A 486 -40.61 23.79 -25.07
N THR A 487 -40.34 23.35 -23.83
CA THR A 487 -41.30 23.30 -22.71
C THR A 487 -41.63 24.69 -22.16
N LEU A 488 -40.66 25.62 -22.12
CA LEU A 488 -40.84 26.96 -21.56
C LEU A 488 -41.05 28.07 -22.61
N TRP A 489 -40.85 27.79 -23.89
CA TRP A 489 -40.85 28.80 -24.96
C TRP A 489 -42.16 29.61 -25.05
N ASP A 490 -43.32 28.95 -24.99
CA ASP A 490 -44.62 29.63 -24.98
C ASP A 490 -44.84 30.44 -23.69
N HIS A 491 -44.40 29.91 -22.53
CA HIS A 491 -44.50 30.63 -21.26
C HIS A 491 -43.69 31.94 -21.28
N LEU A 492 -42.49 31.89 -21.84
CA LEU A 492 -41.56 33.02 -21.93
C LEU A 492 -41.87 33.98 -23.08
N GLY A 493 -42.84 33.65 -23.96
CA GLY A 493 -43.21 34.47 -25.11
C GLY A 493 -42.20 34.42 -26.27
N LEU A 494 -41.42 33.34 -26.36
CA LEU A 494 -40.35 33.13 -27.35
C LEU A 494 -40.86 32.57 -28.69
N LEU A 495 -42.17 32.57 -28.92
CA LEU A 495 -42.81 32.03 -30.13
C LEU A 495 -43.66 33.08 -30.84
N GLU A 496 -43.50 33.19 -32.16
CA GLU A 496 -44.45 33.84 -33.06
C GLU A 496 -45.32 32.80 -33.76
N ASN A 497 -46.62 33.10 -33.90
CA ASN A 497 -47.61 32.26 -34.57
C ASN A 497 -47.59 30.77 -34.11
N PRO A 498 -47.64 30.47 -32.79
CA PRO A 498 -47.66 29.11 -32.29
C PRO A 498 -48.86 28.32 -32.85
N ALA A 499 -48.63 27.06 -33.18
CA ALA A 499 -49.64 26.19 -33.76
C ALA A 499 -50.71 25.79 -32.73
N SER A 500 -51.98 25.84 -33.15
CA SER A 500 -53.17 25.43 -32.38
C SER A 500 -54.19 24.73 -33.30
N GLY A 501 -54.32 23.42 -33.18
CA GLY A 501 -55.06 22.51 -34.07
C GLY A 501 -54.27 21.94 -35.26
N PHE A 502 -54.83 20.89 -35.88
CA PHE A 502 -54.34 20.33 -37.14
C PHE A 502 -54.47 21.35 -38.29
N GLY A 503 -53.33 21.85 -38.78
CA GLY A 503 -53.25 22.95 -39.75
C GLY A 503 -52.68 24.23 -39.14
N GLY A 504 -51.70 24.10 -38.25
CA GLY A 504 -51.08 25.19 -37.50
C GLY A 504 -50.50 26.31 -38.38
N GLN A 505 -50.33 27.48 -37.76
CA GLN A 505 -49.63 28.59 -38.40
C GLN A 505 -48.12 28.32 -38.47
N ASP A 506 -47.42 29.13 -39.25
CA ASP A 506 -45.98 29.03 -39.46
C ASP A 506 -45.20 29.45 -38.19
N THR A 507 -45.09 28.54 -37.21
CA THR A 507 -44.48 28.86 -35.91
C THR A 507 -43.00 29.18 -36.04
N ARG A 508 -42.58 30.29 -35.44
CA ARG A 508 -41.18 30.78 -35.41
C ARG A 508 -40.72 31.03 -33.99
N PHE A 509 -39.42 30.86 -33.73
CA PHE A 509 -38.80 31.25 -32.46
C PHE A 509 -38.22 32.65 -32.56
N THR A 510 -38.44 33.46 -31.52
CA THR A 510 -38.17 34.91 -31.50
C THR A 510 -37.02 35.34 -30.59
N GLY A 511 -36.38 34.42 -29.85
CA GLY A 511 -35.27 34.75 -28.97
C GLY A 511 -34.05 35.30 -29.73
N ASP A 512 -33.53 36.44 -29.26
CA ASP A 512 -32.48 37.22 -29.93
C ASP A 512 -31.20 36.41 -30.18
N SER A 513 -30.82 35.54 -29.23
CA SER A 513 -29.58 34.75 -29.29
C SER A 513 -29.67 33.65 -30.34
N ALA A 514 -30.79 32.90 -30.34
CA ALA A 514 -31.07 31.87 -31.32
C ALA A 514 -31.30 32.47 -32.72
N VAL A 515 -32.00 33.60 -32.85
CA VAL A 515 -32.15 34.33 -34.13
C VAL A 515 -30.78 34.78 -34.65
N ALA A 516 -29.89 35.29 -33.79
CA ALA A 516 -28.52 35.62 -34.17
C ALA A 516 -27.67 34.38 -34.55
N ALA A 517 -27.94 33.21 -33.97
CA ALA A 517 -27.31 31.94 -34.35
C ALA A 517 -27.84 31.41 -35.68
N TRP A 518 -29.16 31.42 -35.88
CA TRP A 518 -29.87 31.10 -37.12
C TRP A 518 -29.32 31.91 -38.29
N GLY A 519 -29.19 33.24 -38.13
CA GLY A 519 -28.59 34.13 -39.14
C GLY A 519 -27.15 33.77 -39.55
N ARG A 520 -26.39 33.04 -38.71
CA ARG A 520 -25.05 32.53 -39.05
C ARG A 520 -25.08 31.20 -39.79
N ILE A 521 -26.00 30.29 -39.44
CA ILE A 521 -26.08 28.96 -40.06
C ILE A 521 -26.88 28.95 -41.37
N GLN A 522 -27.91 29.81 -41.51
CA GLN A 522 -28.79 29.81 -42.69
C GLN A 522 -28.10 30.25 -43.99
N GLY A 523 -27.15 31.19 -43.90
CA GLY A 523 -26.49 31.77 -45.07
C GLY A 523 -27.49 32.21 -46.16
N ASP A 524 -27.16 31.91 -47.42
CA ASP A 524 -28.03 32.17 -48.57
C ASP A 524 -29.11 31.09 -48.80
N ALA A 525 -29.23 30.07 -47.92
CA ALA A 525 -30.12 28.92 -48.14
C ALA A 525 -31.60 29.24 -47.81
N TYR A 526 -31.84 30.12 -46.84
CA TYR A 526 -33.18 30.55 -46.40
C TYR A 526 -33.27 32.09 -46.37
N PRO A 527 -33.16 32.77 -47.52
CA PRO A 527 -32.92 34.22 -47.57
C PRO A 527 -34.09 35.11 -47.12
N ASP A 528 -35.29 34.55 -46.94
CA ASP A 528 -36.52 35.24 -46.55
C ASP A 528 -37.03 34.87 -45.14
N ASP A 529 -36.29 34.03 -44.38
CA ASP A 529 -36.65 33.60 -43.03
C ASP A 529 -35.84 34.36 -41.94
N ASP A 530 -36.36 35.51 -41.50
CA ASP A 530 -35.74 36.33 -40.45
C ASP A 530 -35.78 35.68 -39.04
N LEU A 531 -36.66 34.69 -38.83
CA LEU A 531 -36.86 34.01 -37.55
C LEU A 531 -36.72 32.48 -37.66
N VAL A 532 -36.28 31.85 -36.57
CA VAL A 532 -35.92 30.43 -36.56
C VAL A 532 -37.16 29.56 -36.84
N PRO A 533 -37.12 28.64 -37.82
CA PRO A 533 -38.24 27.75 -38.12
C PRO A 533 -38.52 26.74 -37.00
N VAL A 534 -39.67 26.86 -36.32
CA VAL A 534 -40.14 25.89 -35.30
C VAL A 534 -41.08 24.87 -35.93
N GLN A 535 -41.12 23.67 -35.34
CA GLN A 535 -42.00 22.59 -35.77
C GLN A 535 -43.48 22.95 -35.50
N HIS A 536 -44.29 23.02 -36.56
CA HIS A 536 -45.72 23.36 -36.49
C HIS A 536 -46.65 22.21 -36.93
N GLN A 537 -46.08 21.03 -37.20
CA GLN A 537 -46.77 19.82 -37.67
C GLN A 537 -46.34 18.62 -36.81
N GLY A 538 -47.04 17.49 -36.90
CA GLY A 538 -46.71 16.25 -36.15
C GLY A 538 -47.72 15.89 -35.06
N GLY A 539 -48.51 16.85 -34.57
CA GLY A 539 -49.55 16.63 -33.55
C GLY A 539 -49.15 17.14 -32.17
N GLU A 540 -49.86 16.68 -31.14
CA GLU A 540 -49.47 16.89 -29.73
C GLU A 540 -48.08 16.26 -29.46
N GLY A 541 -47.41 16.69 -28.39
CA GLY A 541 -46.00 16.34 -28.13
C GLY A 541 -45.00 17.08 -29.02
N VAL A 542 -45.16 17.00 -30.34
CA VAL A 542 -44.17 17.38 -31.36
C VAL A 542 -44.15 18.88 -31.69
N TRP A 543 -45.30 19.50 -31.89
CA TRP A 543 -45.39 20.91 -32.27
C TRP A 543 -44.98 21.91 -31.17
N ASN A 544 -44.54 23.10 -31.62
CA ASN A 544 -44.15 24.29 -30.84
C ASN A 544 -42.93 24.16 -29.92
N GLY A 545 -42.35 22.97 -29.74
CA GLY A 545 -41.19 22.77 -28.85
C GLY A 545 -39.97 22.08 -29.46
N HIS A 546 -39.96 21.92 -30.79
CA HIS A 546 -38.82 21.37 -31.54
C HIS A 546 -38.43 22.29 -32.70
N TRP A 547 -37.20 22.17 -33.17
CA TRP A 547 -36.83 22.75 -34.45
C TRP A 547 -37.55 22.03 -35.61
N ARG A 548 -37.81 22.78 -36.68
CA ARG A 548 -38.60 22.29 -37.81
C ARG A 548 -37.88 21.18 -38.58
N GLU A 549 -38.38 19.96 -38.50
CA GLU A 549 -37.77 18.78 -39.14
C GLU A 549 -37.49 19.00 -40.64
N LEU A 550 -38.40 19.63 -41.38
CA LEU A 550 -38.23 19.87 -42.82
C LEU A 550 -37.04 20.81 -43.15
N VAL A 551 -36.62 21.65 -42.21
CA VAL A 551 -35.47 22.55 -42.32
C VAL A 551 -34.22 21.95 -41.69
N PHE A 552 -34.33 21.39 -40.48
CA PHE A 552 -33.16 21.06 -39.66
C PHE A 552 -32.68 19.61 -39.81
N ARG A 553 -33.52 18.66 -40.23
CA ARG A 553 -33.16 17.23 -40.38
C ARG A 553 -32.48 16.70 -39.11
N SER A 554 -31.23 16.24 -39.24
CA SER A 554 -30.37 15.68 -38.20
C SER A 554 -29.85 16.70 -37.16
N GLU A 555 -30.56 17.79 -36.87
CA GLU A 555 -30.24 18.58 -35.67
C GLU A 555 -30.89 17.88 -34.47
N LEU A 556 -30.17 17.73 -33.35
CA LEU A 556 -30.62 16.87 -32.26
C LEU A 556 -32.02 17.22 -31.72
N MET A 557 -32.40 18.49 -31.72
CA MET A 557 -33.68 18.99 -31.21
C MET A 557 -34.78 19.10 -32.28
N THR A 558 -34.65 18.39 -33.40
CA THR A 558 -35.81 18.01 -34.22
C THR A 558 -36.54 16.82 -33.59
N PRO A 559 -37.86 16.65 -33.84
CA PRO A 559 -38.64 15.58 -33.22
C PRO A 559 -38.42 14.18 -33.84
N PHE A 560 -37.56 14.07 -34.86
CA PHE A 560 -37.42 12.87 -35.68
C PHE A 560 -35.94 12.62 -36.01
N PRO A 561 -35.14 12.07 -35.08
CA PRO A 561 -33.71 11.84 -35.30
C PRO A 561 -33.45 10.99 -36.55
N ASP A 562 -32.48 11.44 -37.34
CA ASP A 562 -31.98 10.70 -38.49
C ASP A 562 -31.15 9.50 -38.01
N ARG A 563 -31.05 8.45 -38.83
CA ARG A 563 -30.20 7.26 -38.55
C ARG A 563 -28.68 7.55 -38.55
N GLY A 564 -28.30 8.81 -38.69
CA GLY A 564 -26.91 9.28 -38.71
C GLY A 564 -26.49 9.86 -37.37
N LEU A 565 -25.48 10.72 -37.41
CA LEU A 565 -25.19 11.62 -36.29
C LEU A 565 -26.29 12.68 -36.23
N ASN A 566 -26.79 12.95 -35.02
CA ASN A 566 -27.70 14.05 -34.74
C ASN A 566 -26.99 15.08 -33.84
N PRO A 567 -26.17 15.99 -34.40
CA PRO A 567 -25.46 17.02 -33.64
C PRO A 567 -26.37 18.00 -32.89
N LEU A 568 -26.00 18.37 -31.66
CA LEU A 568 -26.60 19.51 -30.95
C LEU A 568 -25.93 20.81 -31.42
N SER A 569 -26.66 21.62 -32.17
CA SER A 569 -26.12 22.81 -32.82
C SER A 569 -25.97 24.02 -31.89
N VAL A 570 -25.17 24.99 -32.33
CA VAL A 570 -25.03 26.29 -31.67
C VAL A 570 -26.35 27.07 -31.57
N LEU A 571 -27.34 26.75 -32.42
CA LEU A 571 -28.68 27.32 -32.35
C LEU A 571 -29.43 26.81 -31.10
N SER A 572 -29.31 25.51 -30.80
CA SER A 572 -29.94 24.89 -29.63
C SER A 572 -29.34 25.40 -28.32
N LEU A 573 -28.01 25.59 -28.24
CA LEU A 573 -27.40 26.25 -27.09
C LEU A 573 -27.78 27.74 -27.00
N ALA A 574 -27.87 28.45 -28.13
CA ALA A 574 -28.28 29.85 -28.13
C ALA A 574 -29.70 30.05 -27.58
N SER A 575 -30.63 29.11 -27.81
CA SER A 575 -31.97 29.20 -27.22
C SER A 575 -31.99 29.04 -25.70
N MET A 576 -30.96 28.46 -25.06
CA MET A 576 -30.84 28.41 -23.59
C MET A 576 -30.57 29.79 -22.98
N VAL A 577 -29.81 30.65 -23.66
CA VAL A 577 -29.65 32.06 -23.27
C VAL A 577 -30.99 32.80 -23.33
N ASP A 578 -31.78 32.53 -24.37
CA ASP A 578 -33.11 33.14 -24.54
C ASP A 578 -34.16 32.58 -23.56
N VAL A 579 -34.00 31.34 -23.09
CA VAL A 579 -34.78 30.75 -21.98
C VAL A 579 -34.44 31.40 -20.63
N GLY A 580 -33.24 31.97 -20.49
CA GLY A 580 -32.81 32.74 -19.32
C GLY A 580 -31.56 32.23 -18.61
N TYR A 581 -30.88 31.21 -19.15
CA TYR A 581 -29.63 30.72 -18.57
C TYR A 581 -28.47 31.69 -18.78
N GLU A 582 -27.74 31.98 -17.69
CA GLU A 582 -26.47 32.70 -17.76
C GLU A 582 -25.31 31.74 -18.06
N GLY A 583 -24.19 32.27 -18.58
CA GLY A 583 -22.96 31.49 -18.75
C GLY A 583 -23.02 30.33 -19.76
N VAL A 584 -23.87 30.38 -20.78
CA VAL A 584 -23.96 29.31 -21.79
C VAL A 584 -22.71 29.27 -22.69
N ASP A 585 -21.99 28.15 -22.72
CA ASP A 585 -20.81 27.97 -23.58
C ASP A 585 -21.18 27.43 -24.96
N PHE A 586 -21.25 28.34 -25.94
CA PHE A 586 -21.44 27.98 -27.35
C PHE A 586 -20.32 27.12 -27.95
N GLY A 587 -19.16 27.00 -27.29
CA GLY A 587 -18.10 26.07 -27.65
C GLY A 587 -18.42 24.59 -27.37
N ALA A 588 -19.47 24.31 -26.59
CA ALA A 588 -19.96 22.95 -26.34
C ALA A 588 -20.82 22.37 -27.49
N ALA A 589 -21.22 23.18 -28.47
CA ALA A 589 -22.03 22.73 -29.60
C ALA A 589 -21.22 21.88 -30.61
N ASP A 590 -21.90 20.92 -31.23
CA ASP A 590 -21.37 20.15 -32.34
C ASP A 590 -21.26 20.98 -33.63
N GLU A 591 -20.39 20.55 -34.54
CA GLU A 591 -20.36 21.08 -35.91
C GLU A 591 -21.64 20.67 -36.65
N TYR A 592 -22.48 21.66 -36.94
CA TYR A 592 -23.75 21.49 -37.64
C TYR A 592 -23.82 22.39 -38.89
N VAL A 593 -24.31 21.82 -39.99
CA VAL A 593 -24.52 22.51 -41.27
C VAL A 593 -25.93 22.21 -41.74
N LEU A 594 -26.69 23.26 -42.08
CA LEU A 594 -28.05 23.10 -42.56
C LEU A 594 -28.12 22.29 -43.86
N PRO A 595 -29.13 21.41 -44.01
CA PRO A 595 -29.35 20.65 -45.23
C PRO A 595 -29.86 21.55 -46.37
N PRO A 596 -29.73 21.13 -47.64
CA PRO A 596 -30.22 21.92 -48.77
C PRO A 596 -31.75 22.17 -48.75
N PRO A 597 -32.24 23.36 -49.17
CA PRO A 597 -33.67 23.72 -49.14
C PRO A 597 -34.63 22.84 -49.96
N VAL A 598 -34.11 21.93 -50.78
CA VAL A 598 -34.87 20.98 -51.62
C VAL A 598 -35.83 20.09 -50.79
N TYR A 599 -35.67 20.07 -49.47
CA TYR A 599 -36.52 19.35 -48.53
C TYR A 599 -37.62 20.19 -47.86
N ALA A 600 -37.63 21.51 -48.02
CA ALA A 600 -38.64 22.41 -47.47
C ALA A 600 -39.84 22.62 -48.42
N ASP A 601 -39.64 22.41 -49.73
CA ASP A 601 -40.62 22.65 -50.82
C ASP A 601 -41.65 21.50 -50.99
N VAL A 602 -41.86 20.69 -49.95
CA VAL A 602 -42.79 19.54 -49.97
C VAL A 602 -43.87 19.68 -48.90
N ASP A 603 -45.00 20.30 -49.28
CA ASP A 603 -46.30 20.26 -48.58
C ASP A 603 -46.90 18.83 -48.58
N ALA A 604 -46.15 17.84 -48.11
CA ALA A 604 -46.58 16.47 -47.99
C ALA A 604 -47.54 16.34 -46.78
N PRO A 605 -48.80 15.87 -46.93
CA PRO A 605 -49.78 15.82 -45.84
C PRO A 605 -49.51 14.76 -44.74
N ARG A 606 -48.26 14.36 -44.54
CA ARG A 606 -47.78 13.43 -43.52
C ARG A 606 -46.42 13.87 -42.99
N ALA A 607 -46.45 14.77 -42.02
CA ALA A 607 -45.35 15.00 -41.08
C ALA A 607 -45.27 13.85 -40.03
N ALA A 608 -45.27 12.62 -40.53
CA ALA A 608 -45.10 11.40 -39.75
C ALA A 608 -44.00 10.60 -40.46
N ALA A 609 -42.86 10.45 -39.80
CA ALA A 609 -41.64 9.73 -40.19
C ALA A 609 -41.30 9.71 -41.71
N ARG A 610 -40.19 10.34 -42.09
CA ARG A 610 -39.52 10.00 -43.37
C ARG A 610 -39.18 8.52 -43.39
N ASP A 611 -39.09 7.92 -44.60
CA ASP A 611 -38.66 6.54 -44.76
C ASP A 611 -37.20 6.38 -44.28
N GLY A 612 -37.05 5.95 -43.02
CA GLY A 612 -35.79 5.90 -42.30
C GLY A 612 -35.77 6.65 -40.96
N ALA A 613 -36.55 7.72 -40.81
CA ALA A 613 -36.60 8.49 -39.57
C ALA A 613 -37.26 7.71 -38.43
N VAL A 614 -36.86 8.07 -37.21
CA VAL A 614 -37.26 7.41 -35.97
C VAL A 614 -38.30 8.31 -35.29
N ASP A 615 -39.54 7.83 -35.16
CA ASP A 615 -40.64 8.58 -34.54
C ASP A 615 -40.55 8.43 -33.02
N LEU A 616 -40.29 9.53 -32.29
CA LEU A 616 -40.06 9.49 -30.84
C LEU A 616 -41.34 9.63 -30.00
N GLY A 617 -42.51 9.96 -30.58
CA GLY A 617 -43.78 10.04 -29.85
C GLY A 617 -44.09 11.38 -29.14
N ASP A 618 -44.53 11.34 -27.88
CA ASP A 618 -44.99 12.48 -27.07
C ASP A 618 -43.86 13.01 -26.14
N HIS A 619 -42.79 13.59 -26.72
CA HIS A 619 -41.53 13.86 -25.96
C HIS A 619 -41.69 15.00 -24.95
N ILE A 620 -42.56 15.97 -25.25
CA ILE A 620 -42.70 17.17 -24.43
C ILE A 620 -43.82 16.96 -23.42
N LEU A 621 -43.47 16.90 -22.13
CA LEU A 621 -44.46 16.81 -21.06
C LEU A 621 -45.36 18.04 -21.03
N ARG A 622 -46.67 17.78 -21.15
CA ARG A 622 -47.73 18.79 -21.10
C ARG A 622 -48.57 18.62 -19.83
N THR A 623 -47.89 18.40 -18.70
CA THR A 623 -48.46 18.48 -17.35
C THR A 623 -48.42 19.93 -16.83
N PRO A 624 -49.26 20.30 -15.84
CA PRO A 624 -49.19 21.63 -15.25
C PRO A 624 -47.86 21.84 -14.50
N ILE A 625 -47.16 22.93 -14.80
CA ILE A 625 -45.86 23.25 -14.17
C ILE A 625 -46.14 24.10 -12.92
N ALA A 626 -45.68 23.65 -11.75
CA ALA A 626 -45.77 24.45 -10.54
C ALA A 626 -44.70 25.55 -10.56
N VAL A 627 -45.08 26.78 -10.23
CA VAL A 627 -44.14 27.88 -10.02
C VAL A 627 -43.94 28.02 -8.52
N VAL A 628 -42.71 27.86 -8.05
CA VAL A 628 -42.38 27.81 -6.63
C VAL A 628 -41.52 29.00 -6.19
N ASP A 629 -41.74 29.50 -4.98
CA ASP A 629 -40.76 30.35 -4.30
C ASP A 629 -39.58 29.52 -3.78
N ARG A 630 -38.54 30.20 -3.27
CA ARG A 630 -37.31 29.57 -2.74
C ARG A 630 -37.57 28.59 -1.59
N ASP A 631 -38.64 28.78 -0.84
CA ASP A 631 -39.07 27.91 0.27
C ASP A 631 -39.91 26.72 -0.22
N GLY A 632 -40.09 26.57 -1.54
CA GLY A 632 -40.82 25.49 -2.20
C GLY A 632 -42.34 25.62 -2.17
N ASN A 633 -42.87 26.79 -1.83
CA ASN A 633 -44.31 27.02 -1.84
C ASN A 633 -44.76 27.31 -3.27
N VAL A 634 -45.81 26.61 -3.73
CA VAL A 634 -46.42 26.86 -5.04
C VAL A 634 -47.12 28.23 -5.02
N VAL A 635 -46.55 29.21 -5.72
CA VAL A 635 -47.10 30.58 -5.82
C VAL A 635 -48.10 30.73 -6.97
N ARG A 636 -47.93 29.96 -8.05
CA ARG A 636 -48.90 29.79 -9.14
C ARG A 636 -48.67 28.44 -9.83
N VAL A 637 -49.61 28.01 -10.67
CA VAL A 637 -49.43 26.87 -11.59
C VAL A 637 -49.60 27.38 -13.00
N ILE A 638 -48.66 27.05 -13.88
CA ILE A 638 -48.78 27.25 -15.33
C ILE A 638 -49.63 26.10 -15.86
N PRO A 639 -50.80 26.37 -16.45
CA PRO A 639 -51.56 25.32 -17.13
C PRO A 639 -50.76 24.84 -18.35
N PRO A 640 -50.94 23.59 -18.79
CA PRO A 640 -50.38 23.17 -20.06
C PRO A 640 -50.92 24.03 -21.22
N PRO A 641 -50.17 24.15 -22.35
CA PRO A 641 -50.55 25.01 -23.47
C PRO A 641 -51.99 24.79 -23.95
N ALA A 642 -52.66 25.87 -24.32
CA ALA A 642 -54.05 25.82 -24.78
C ALA A 642 -54.17 25.11 -26.14
N ARG A 643 -55.24 24.33 -26.31
CA ARG A 643 -55.51 23.46 -27.48
C ARG A 643 -56.08 24.22 -28.67
#